data_AF-A0A1G1CBF9-F1
#
_entry.id   AF-A0A1G1CBF9-F1
#
_cell.length_a   1.000
_cell.length_b   1.000
_cell.length_c   1.000
_cell.angle_alpha   90.00
_cell.angle_beta   90.00
_cell.angle_gamma   90.00
#
_symmetry.space_group_name_H-M   'P 1'
#
loop_
_entity.id
_entity.type
_entity.pdbx_description
1 polymer ?
#
loop_
_entity_poly.entity_id
_entity_poly.type
_entity_poly.pdbx_seq_one_letter_code
_entity_poly.pdbx_strand_id
1 'polypeptide(L)'
;MRLVQSGSPSPIPAWTTVLTAMLSAYCLGAVAAPNVFWASDPVRPGDTVMAFGAGFGAAPTIEVARLSDSSIGEPGDTALEWPRGGRDSAAIQPGDTAVKFTVPAALKPGIFAYRITGPDGAVVGILNRPTVWWAQGDVGVTARAGGWVRLFGKNLVREERPKTKVLLKGPKTVNLTPESADAYAAKVTLPPDLPTGEYQAFLHNGDGGNAAWSAPVKIVIENPPAWPQAVLNVKDFGADATGLADSTIAVHAALAKAQENGGGIVLFPRGRYQVSETLTLPRCTVVRGESQELTCVFWPDFDDPPKLLLTGTNSFGIEDISFYCSNYITFLSADTKGDDAGDVSLRRVRVRADIYRGHMKPEEVDRRYRVGLKVGFGGGYWLLVLGGRNVAVSDCDLYSSGCVLSLTQPKGARIENNILGSGRWGGGGVFGGDGVIMENNHYVGCDLMSWGAAGGLGFGNLSHVYLGHNTFFMENGGDREPITSDASGEVYHGLLAAADATTLTLPQPAKDTGPRWIGAAVYVVDGKGVGQWRKVAGFDGPTKVFVNPPWDVVPDATSTVSIVYLLHRWLVIDNEFTDTGMAVQFYGAALEHIAAGNRSSRTAGYHNFGMNYHGMQPSWFIQWFDNEILEGNIYRADHDNWRLSGDAHIGAYGLVGGDWKYPITLGTVMRRNHLHNNASIVLGSELGRTAGGRTDPLVSGVVVEGNTIENSDVGMHLFQTAHNVWMTGNQFRNVKLQVRDEVAVLKAEAERREKFLNSPNPMAVWDFEKVIADSAGVIRKVTDATGNGFDATGSGVCLAPDGLKGQAAKFAGQSYLRVEDQVMFNLQNVTLSLWIKPDTVKGRHGLIGKRYAGTAAPYILSLWDGGLEFEGTDADGKWSFNFRSAAAVKEGEWNHISVVVTQGKGVTIYCNGAVAGQKENAQEHLGNMEPLIIGRESWGGLPNQQDPPVFYQGLMDEVKLWARALTEDEIKALAAK
;
A
#
# COMPACT_ATOMS: atom_id res chain seq x y z
N MET A 1 52.53 40.64 -22.43
CA MET A 1 53.73 41.41 -22.82
C MET A 1 54.60 41.56 -21.57
N ARG A 2 55.82 40.95 -21.60
CA ARG A 2 56.97 41.11 -20.67
C ARG A 2 56.80 40.63 -19.21
N LEU A 3 57.75 40.01 -18.50
CA LEU A 3 59.11 39.42 -18.69
C LEU A 3 59.40 38.81 -17.29
N VAL A 4 59.55 37.51 -17.10
CA VAL A 4 60.81 36.71 -17.04
C VAL A 4 62.01 37.38 -16.37
N GLN A 5 62.58 36.70 -15.37
CA GLN A 5 64.02 36.45 -15.14
C GLN A 5 64.10 35.15 -14.30
N SER A 6 64.48 33.97 -14.81
CA SER A 6 65.71 33.46 -15.45
C SER A 6 66.86 33.16 -14.48
N GLY A 7 67.28 31.89 -14.46
CA GLY A 7 68.68 31.49 -14.27
C GLY A 7 68.86 30.17 -13.51
N SER A 8 68.82 28.99 -14.16
CA SER A 8 69.98 28.21 -14.70
C SER A 8 70.41 27.07 -13.74
N PRO A 9 71.13 25.99 -14.13
CA PRO A 9 71.40 25.39 -15.47
C PRO A 9 71.27 23.82 -15.52
N SER A 10 70.69 23.22 -16.59
CA SER A 10 71.38 22.38 -17.62
C SER A 10 71.38 20.83 -17.37
N PRO A 11 71.70 19.92 -18.35
CA PRO A 11 70.68 19.23 -19.17
C PRO A 11 70.91 17.70 -19.47
N ILE A 12 69.82 16.94 -19.76
CA ILE A 12 69.59 15.90 -20.84
C ILE A 12 70.51 14.63 -20.88
N PRO A 13 70.14 13.43 -21.43
CA PRO A 13 68.88 12.93 -22.06
C PRO A 13 68.31 11.63 -21.40
N ALA A 14 66.99 11.44 -21.40
CA ALA A 14 66.23 10.53 -22.28
C ALA A 14 66.94 9.18 -22.61
N TRP A 15 66.46 8.06 -22.07
CA TRP A 15 65.43 7.18 -22.66
C TRP A 15 65.24 5.92 -21.78
N THR A 16 63.98 5.51 -21.64
CA THR A 16 63.47 4.15 -21.40
C THR A 16 63.63 3.44 -20.04
N THR A 17 62.47 3.32 -19.39
CA THR A 17 61.92 2.09 -18.76
C THR A 17 62.39 1.73 -17.35
N VAL A 18 61.40 1.40 -16.51
CA VAL A 18 61.49 0.77 -15.17
C VAL A 18 61.80 1.71 -14.01
N LEU A 19 60.76 2.33 -13.43
CA LEU A 19 60.50 2.40 -11.98
C LEU A 19 59.18 3.14 -11.68
N THR A 20 58.10 2.68 -12.31
CA THR A 20 56.72 2.85 -11.80
C THR A 20 56.36 1.56 -11.07
N ALA A 21 57.00 1.33 -9.92
CA ALA A 21 56.67 0.25 -9.00
C ALA A 21 57.24 0.64 -7.63
N MET A 22 56.40 0.58 -6.59
CA MET A 22 56.65 0.93 -5.18
C MET A 22 56.19 2.32 -4.69
N LEU A 23 54.96 2.70 -5.05
CA LEU A 23 54.01 3.31 -4.09
C LEU A 23 52.55 3.01 -4.50
N SER A 24 52.35 1.79 -5.01
CA SER A 24 51.08 1.18 -5.35
C SER A 24 51.08 -0.24 -4.79
N ALA A 25 50.93 -0.34 -3.47
CA ALA A 25 50.50 -1.55 -2.76
C ALA A 25 50.14 -1.14 -1.33
N TYR A 26 48.93 -1.51 -0.90
CA TYR A 26 48.29 -1.19 0.38
C TYR A 26 47.51 0.14 0.48
N CYS A 27 46.64 0.41 -0.50
CA CYS A 27 45.24 0.67 -0.12
C CYS A 27 44.55 -0.69 -0.03
N LEU A 28 44.85 -1.47 1.01
CA LEU A 28 43.80 -2.34 1.54
C LEU A 28 42.69 -1.37 1.90
N GLY A 29 41.56 -1.46 1.21
CA GLY A 29 40.37 -0.75 1.65
C GLY A 29 40.20 -1.08 3.13
N ALA A 30 40.33 -0.09 4.01
CA ALA A 30 39.89 -0.24 5.37
C ALA A 30 38.39 -0.50 5.24
N VAL A 31 38.00 -1.76 5.30
CA VAL A 31 36.59 -2.13 5.32
C VAL A 31 36.05 -1.49 6.59
N ALA A 32 35.09 -0.58 6.41
CA ALA A 32 34.56 0.18 7.52
C ALA A 32 33.87 -0.77 8.50
N ALA A 33 33.96 -0.46 9.80
CA ALA A 33 33.20 -1.18 10.82
C ALA A 33 31.70 -1.24 10.42
N PRO A 34 30.95 -2.26 10.88
CA PRO A 34 29.55 -2.40 10.53
C PRO A 34 28.75 -1.12 10.85
N ASN A 35 27.74 -0.83 10.04
CA ASN A 35 26.83 0.31 10.24
C ASN A 35 25.39 -0.18 10.32
N VAL A 36 24.56 0.46 11.15
CA VAL A 36 23.11 0.20 11.21
C VAL A 36 22.38 1.46 10.78
N PHE A 37 21.60 1.37 9.70
CA PHE A 37 20.79 2.46 9.18
C PHE A 37 19.43 2.53 9.88
N TRP A 38 18.87 1.37 10.23
CA TRP A 38 17.57 1.26 10.88
C TRP A 38 17.46 -0.04 11.69
N ALA A 39 16.72 0.00 12.79
CA ALA A 39 16.33 -1.19 13.55
C ALA A 39 14.87 -1.08 14.02
N SER A 40 14.13 -2.19 13.96
CA SER A 40 12.72 -2.21 14.35
C SER A 40 12.54 -2.12 15.87
N ASP A 41 11.72 -1.16 16.28
CA ASP A 41 11.25 -0.98 17.65
C ASP A 41 9.93 -0.15 17.66
N PRO A 42 9.10 -0.24 18.72
CA PRO A 42 9.31 -0.92 20.01
C PRO A 42 9.37 -2.45 19.95
N VAL A 43 10.09 -3.08 20.88
CA VAL A 43 10.20 -4.52 21.11
C VAL A 43 10.09 -4.89 22.59
N ARG A 44 9.48 -6.04 22.88
CA ARG A 44 9.42 -6.70 24.19
C ARG A 44 10.45 -7.85 24.26
N PRO A 45 10.83 -8.33 25.46
CA PRO A 45 11.54 -9.60 25.58
C PRO A 45 10.77 -10.71 24.84
N GLY A 46 11.45 -11.42 23.94
CA GLY A 46 10.88 -12.43 23.04
C GLY A 46 10.56 -11.93 21.63
N ASP A 47 10.38 -10.62 21.43
CA ASP A 47 10.07 -10.05 20.11
C ASP A 47 11.31 -10.08 19.20
N THR A 48 11.06 -10.17 17.89
CA THR A 48 12.11 -10.12 16.86
C THR A 48 12.47 -8.66 16.52
N VAL A 49 13.75 -8.34 16.55
CA VAL A 49 14.32 -7.12 15.99
C VAL A 49 14.80 -7.41 14.58
N MET A 50 14.54 -6.50 13.65
CA MET A 50 15.10 -6.49 12.31
C MET A 50 16.00 -5.27 12.19
N ALA A 51 17.29 -5.49 11.90
CA ALA A 51 18.27 -4.43 11.69
C ALA A 51 18.71 -4.41 10.22
N PHE A 52 18.70 -3.23 9.62
CA PHE A 52 19.23 -2.95 8.27
C PHE A 52 20.49 -2.10 8.38
N GLY A 53 21.47 -2.38 7.52
CA GLY A 53 22.79 -1.78 7.62
C GLY A 53 23.73 -2.27 6.54
N ALA A 54 25.02 -2.29 6.86
CA ALA A 54 26.07 -2.80 5.99
C ALA A 54 27.23 -3.35 6.81
N GLY A 55 27.97 -4.31 6.24
CA GLY A 55 29.16 -4.89 6.86
C GLY A 55 28.85 -5.89 7.97
N PHE A 56 27.63 -6.44 8.04
CA PHE A 56 27.30 -7.48 9.01
C PHE A 56 27.96 -8.83 8.68
N GLY A 57 28.29 -9.07 7.41
CA GLY A 57 28.77 -10.36 6.93
C GLY A 57 27.69 -11.46 6.89
N ALA A 58 28.09 -12.66 6.49
CA ALA A 58 27.17 -13.80 6.32
C ALA A 58 26.77 -14.49 7.64
N ALA A 59 27.52 -14.25 8.73
CA ALA A 59 27.31 -14.90 10.02
C ALA A 59 27.73 -13.97 11.18
N PRO A 60 27.06 -12.82 11.36
CA PRO A 60 27.34 -11.93 12.48
C PRO A 60 27.04 -12.61 13.82
N THR A 61 27.78 -12.22 14.86
CA THR A 61 27.40 -12.53 16.24
C THR A 61 26.59 -11.37 16.82
N ILE A 62 25.58 -11.70 17.63
CA ILE A 62 24.65 -10.71 18.17
C ILE A 62 24.54 -10.90 19.67
N GLU A 63 24.70 -9.81 20.40
CA GLU A 63 24.48 -9.75 21.84
C GLU A 63 23.45 -8.68 22.16
N VAL A 64 22.62 -8.95 23.18
CA VAL A 64 21.60 -8.02 23.66
C VAL A 64 21.73 -7.89 25.18
N ALA A 65 21.74 -6.66 25.66
CA ALA A 65 21.80 -6.33 27.08
C ALA A 65 20.68 -5.35 27.43
N ARG A 66 20.02 -5.53 28.59
CA ARG A 66 19.10 -4.52 29.11
C ARG A 66 19.90 -3.44 29.84
N LEU A 67 19.62 -2.17 29.55
CA LEU A 67 20.18 -1.05 30.30
C LEU A 67 19.61 -0.99 31.73
N SER A 68 20.41 -0.51 32.68
CA SER A 68 19.96 -0.28 34.06
C SER A 68 19.15 1.00 34.17
N ASP A 69 18.11 1.01 34.99
CA ASP A 69 17.27 2.20 35.25
C ASP A 69 17.92 3.09 36.34
N SER A 70 19.20 3.41 36.16
CA SER A 70 19.99 4.24 37.08
C SER A 70 19.52 5.69 37.13
N SER A 71 20.10 6.51 38.02
CA SER A 71 19.71 7.92 38.17
C SER A 71 19.77 8.69 36.85
N ILE A 72 18.68 9.39 36.53
CA ILE A 72 18.55 10.22 35.34
C ILE A 72 19.20 11.58 35.64
N GLY A 73 20.32 11.88 34.99
CA GLY A 73 20.94 13.20 34.98
C GLY A 73 20.46 14.04 33.81
N GLU A 74 21.20 15.11 33.49
CA GLU A 74 20.99 15.85 32.25
C GLU A 74 21.47 15.04 31.03
N PRO A 75 20.86 15.21 29.85
CA PRO A 75 21.33 14.61 28.61
C PRO A 75 22.77 15.04 28.33
N GLY A 76 23.62 14.08 27.99
CA GLY A 76 25.03 14.30 27.69
C GLY A 76 25.54 13.37 26.58
N ASP A 77 26.66 13.73 25.97
CA ASP A 77 27.23 13.05 24.80
C ASP A 77 28.10 11.84 25.15
N THR A 78 27.91 11.25 26.33
CA THR A 78 28.73 10.11 26.75
C THR A 78 28.39 8.90 25.89
N ALA A 79 29.40 8.36 25.19
CA ALA A 79 29.25 7.12 24.45
C ALA A 79 28.74 5.99 25.37
N LEU A 80 27.82 5.18 24.85
CA LEU A 80 27.29 4.04 25.60
C LEU A 80 28.41 3.02 25.84
N GLU A 81 28.82 2.85 27.09
CA GLU A 81 29.64 1.71 27.50
C GLU A 81 28.80 0.41 27.42
N TRP A 82 29.42 -0.68 26.94
CA TRP A 82 28.71 -1.95 26.82
C TRP A 82 28.21 -2.45 28.20
N PRO A 83 26.90 -2.68 28.38
CA PRO A 83 26.36 -3.04 29.69
C PRO A 83 26.83 -4.42 30.15
N ARG A 84 26.98 -4.60 31.47
CA ARG A 84 27.20 -5.93 32.06
C ARG A 84 25.97 -6.82 31.85
N GLY A 85 26.18 -8.11 31.63
CA GLY A 85 25.10 -9.10 31.50
C GLY A 85 24.46 -9.17 30.11
N GLY A 86 25.20 -8.77 29.07
CA GLY A 86 24.85 -9.09 27.69
C GLY A 86 24.64 -10.59 27.51
N ARG A 87 23.65 -10.94 26.68
CA ARG A 87 23.29 -12.31 26.35
C ARG A 87 23.36 -12.48 24.85
N ASP A 88 23.88 -13.62 24.42
CA ASP A 88 23.88 -13.99 23.01
C ASP A 88 22.43 -14.10 22.50
N SER A 89 22.21 -13.61 21.28
CA SER A 89 21.01 -13.86 20.50
C SER A 89 21.43 -14.49 19.17
N ALA A 90 20.66 -15.49 18.73
CA ALA A 90 20.88 -16.07 17.41
C ALA A 90 20.63 -15.03 16.31
N ALA A 91 21.50 -15.01 15.31
CA ALA A 91 21.25 -14.32 14.06
C ALA A 91 20.25 -15.14 13.23
N ILE A 92 19.14 -14.52 12.86
CA ILE A 92 18.04 -15.09 12.08
C ILE A 92 18.10 -14.44 10.70
N GLN A 93 18.12 -15.27 9.65
CA GLN A 93 18.28 -14.83 8.26
C GLN A 93 19.43 -13.80 8.11
N PRO A 94 20.66 -14.13 8.53
CA PRO A 94 21.78 -13.20 8.44
C PRO A 94 22.14 -12.89 6.99
N GLY A 95 22.46 -11.63 6.74
CA GLY A 95 23.04 -11.15 5.50
C GLY A 95 23.85 -9.89 5.77
N ASP A 96 24.67 -9.50 4.80
CA ASP A 96 25.57 -8.36 4.98
C ASP A 96 24.84 -7.03 5.22
N THR A 97 23.62 -6.91 4.68
CA THR A 97 22.83 -5.68 4.68
C THR A 97 21.63 -5.72 5.62
N ALA A 98 21.29 -6.90 6.15
CA ALA A 98 20.17 -7.07 7.06
C ALA A 98 20.35 -8.31 7.94
N VAL A 99 19.93 -8.21 9.20
CA VAL A 99 19.87 -9.36 10.11
C VAL A 99 18.68 -9.22 11.06
N LYS A 100 18.07 -10.35 11.41
CA LYS A 100 17.05 -10.41 12.45
C LYS A 100 17.60 -11.09 13.69
N PHE A 101 17.09 -10.75 14.87
CA PHE A 101 17.47 -11.38 16.13
C PHE A 101 16.37 -11.17 17.16
N THR A 102 16.35 -11.96 18.23
CA THR A 102 15.33 -11.83 19.27
C THR A 102 15.87 -11.09 20.47
N VAL A 103 15.08 -10.23 21.10
CA VAL A 103 15.41 -9.79 22.46
C VAL A 103 15.26 -11.01 23.38
N PRO A 104 16.30 -11.45 24.11
CA PRO A 104 16.19 -12.68 24.90
C PRO A 104 15.04 -12.61 25.93
N ALA A 105 14.14 -13.58 25.89
CA ALA A 105 12.91 -13.61 26.70
C ALA A 105 13.16 -13.57 28.23
N ALA A 106 14.36 -13.96 28.67
CA ALA A 106 14.77 -13.90 30.07
C ALA A 106 15.15 -12.49 30.56
N LEU A 107 15.29 -11.51 29.66
CA LEU A 107 15.48 -10.11 30.03
C LEU A 107 14.15 -9.51 30.50
N LYS A 108 14.24 -8.50 31.39
CA LYS A 108 13.07 -7.70 31.77
C LYS A 108 12.74 -6.67 30.68
N PRO A 109 11.48 -6.23 30.53
CA PRO A 109 11.14 -5.07 29.70
C PRO A 109 11.98 -3.84 30.06
N GLY A 110 12.34 -3.03 29.05
CA GLY A 110 13.10 -1.79 29.24
C GLY A 110 13.85 -1.39 27.96
N ILE A 111 14.86 -0.55 28.12
CA ILE A 111 15.77 -0.14 27.05
C ILE A 111 16.82 -1.24 26.84
N PHE A 112 17.08 -1.61 25.58
CA PHE A 112 18.06 -2.65 25.25
C PHE A 112 19.20 -2.07 24.43
N ALA A 113 20.43 -2.34 24.81
CA ALA A 113 21.57 -2.22 23.92
C ALA A 113 21.71 -3.52 23.12
N TYR A 114 22.05 -3.42 21.85
CA TYR A 114 22.45 -4.58 21.05
C TYR A 114 23.80 -4.31 20.40
N ARG A 115 24.57 -5.38 20.20
CA ARG A 115 25.84 -5.37 19.49
C ARG A 115 25.78 -6.37 18.35
N ILE A 116 26.10 -5.92 17.13
CA ILE A 116 26.28 -6.77 15.96
C ILE A 116 27.77 -6.76 15.63
N THR A 117 28.41 -7.92 15.65
CA THR A 117 29.83 -8.07 15.31
C THR A 117 29.94 -8.78 13.96
N GLY A 118 30.42 -8.04 12.96
CA GLY A 118 30.75 -8.55 11.63
C GLY A 118 32.25 -8.82 11.48
N PRO A 119 32.73 -9.10 10.26
CA PRO A 119 34.13 -9.42 10.00
C PRO A 119 35.11 -8.30 10.38
N ASP A 120 34.70 -7.05 10.20
CA ASP A 120 35.57 -5.87 10.30
C ASP A 120 35.32 -5.01 11.56
N GLY A 121 34.57 -5.55 12.52
CA GLY A 121 34.33 -4.88 13.81
C GLY A 121 32.93 -5.09 14.35
N ALA A 122 32.54 -4.24 15.29
CA ALA A 122 31.22 -4.29 15.92
C ALA A 122 30.54 -2.92 15.92
N VAL A 123 29.21 -2.95 15.84
CA VAL A 123 28.35 -1.77 15.97
C VAL A 123 27.39 -1.98 17.13
N VAL A 124 27.17 -0.91 17.90
CA VAL A 124 26.24 -0.90 19.04
C VAL A 124 25.07 0.02 18.72
N GLY A 125 23.86 -0.48 18.95
CA GLY A 125 22.65 0.33 18.88
C GLY A 125 21.79 0.20 20.13
N ILE A 126 20.75 1.02 20.23
CA ILE A 126 19.83 1.05 21.36
C ILE A 126 18.40 0.91 20.83
N LEU A 127 17.68 -0.07 21.36
CA LEU A 127 16.27 -0.33 21.08
C LEU A 127 15.39 0.25 22.18
N ASN A 128 14.20 0.68 21.78
CA ASN A 128 13.17 1.26 22.64
C ASN A 128 13.54 2.59 23.29
N ARG A 129 14.67 3.20 22.89
CA ARG A 129 15.02 4.55 23.31
C ARG A 129 13.96 5.51 22.78
N PRO A 130 13.43 6.44 23.59
CA PRO A 130 12.59 7.52 23.09
C PRO A 130 13.22 8.18 21.88
N THR A 131 12.50 8.19 20.78
CA THR A 131 12.93 8.88 19.56
C THR A 131 11.89 9.92 19.27
N VAL A 132 12.22 11.17 19.58
CA VAL A 132 11.39 12.32 19.23
C VAL A 132 11.70 12.67 17.77
N TRP A 133 10.67 12.66 16.93
CA TRP A 133 10.76 13.00 15.51
C TRP A 133 10.58 14.49 15.29
N TRP A 134 9.60 15.10 15.97
CA TRP A 134 9.41 16.55 15.96
C TRP A 134 8.75 17.04 17.26
N ALA A 135 8.78 18.35 17.45
CA ALA A 135 8.02 19.05 18.47
C ALA A 135 7.19 20.17 17.82
N GLN A 136 5.99 20.40 18.33
CA GLN A 136 5.08 21.44 17.86
C GLN A 136 4.57 22.25 19.06
N GLY A 137 4.46 23.56 18.90
CA GLY A 137 3.97 24.46 19.94
C GLY A 137 2.54 24.93 19.73
N ASP A 138 2.05 25.72 20.68
CA ASP A 138 0.72 26.35 20.64
C ASP A 138 0.56 27.38 19.50
N VAL A 139 1.66 27.80 18.87
CA VAL A 139 1.69 28.71 17.70
C VAL A 139 2.21 28.00 16.45
N GLY A 140 1.99 26.69 16.35
CA GLY A 140 2.43 25.89 15.22
C GLY A 140 3.89 25.49 15.40
N VAL A 141 4.80 26.00 14.56
CA VAL A 141 6.23 25.64 14.63
C VAL A 141 6.98 26.27 15.82
N THR A 142 6.33 27.19 16.55
CA THR A 142 6.86 27.87 17.74
C THR A 142 5.88 27.74 18.91
N ALA A 143 6.35 28.08 20.12
CA ALA A 143 5.54 28.09 21.34
C ALA A 143 5.67 29.40 22.12
N ARG A 144 4.65 29.75 22.89
CA ARG A 144 4.65 30.91 23.82
C ARG A 144 5.15 30.49 25.19
N ALA A 145 5.78 31.43 25.91
CA ALA A 145 5.93 31.28 27.36
C ALA A 145 4.53 31.14 28.00
N GLY A 146 4.33 30.15 28.88
CA GLY A 146 3.02 29.81 29.43
C GLY A 146 2.10 29.01 28.50
N GLY A 147 2.50 28.81 27.24
CA GLY A 147 1.81 27.98 26.26
C GLY A 147 2.11 26.49 26.45
N TRP A 148 2.12 25.73 25.36
CA TRP A 148 2.41 24.31 25.39
C TRP A 148 3.34 23.88 24.25
N VAL A 149 4.05 22.77 24.49
CA VAL A 149 4.80 22.03 23.47
C VAL A 149 4.36 20.58 23.50
N ARG A 150 4.14 19.98 22.34
CA ARG A 150 3.87 18.56 22.18
C ARG A 150 4.96 17.92 21.33
N LEU A 151 5.55 16.86 21.87
CA LEU A 151 6.60 16.07 21.24
C LEU A 151 5.95 14.82 20.64
N PHE A 152 6.37 14.44 19.43
CA PHE A 152 5.85 13.28 18.71
C PHE A 152 6.98 12.38 18.26
N GLY A 153 6.74 11.08 18.21
CA GLY A 153 7.73 10.10 17.79
C GLY A 153 7.38 8.69 18.20
N LYS A 154 8.35 7.91 18.66
CA LYS A 154 8.14 6.54 19.15
C LYS A 154 8.86 6.28 20.46
N ASN A 155 8.34 5.31 21.21
CA ASN A 155 8.83 4.90 22.54
C ASN A 155 8.79 6.01 23.60
N LEU A 156 7.90 7.01 23.45
CA LEU A 156 7.85 8.14 24.39
C LEU A 156 7.33 7.73 25.78
N VAL A 157 6.51 6.68 25.82
CA VAL A 157 6.03 5.98 27.02
C VAL A 157 6.06 4.46 26.76
N ARG A 158 6.32 3.65 27.80
CA ARG A 158 6.36 2.18 27.72
C ARG A 158 5.37 1.45 28.65
N GLU A 159 4.96 2.09 29.74
CA GLU A 159 4.00 1.58 30.72
C GLU A 159 3.00 2.69 31.07
N GLU A 160 1.81 2.34 31.57
CA GLU A 160 0.73 3.28 31.93
C GLU A 160 1.06 4.23 33.11
N ARG A 161 2.32 4.33 33.55
CA ARG A 161 2.76 5.18 34.68
C ARG A 161 3.73 6.28 34.19
N PRO A 162 3.54 7.57 34.53
CA PRO A 162 4.34 8.64 33.96
C PRO A 162 5.68 8.80 34.70
N LYS A 163 6.69 8.02 34.29
CA LYS A 163 8.09 8.37 34.55
C LYS A 163 8.68 9.28 33.46
N THR A 164 7.88 9.61 32.45
CA THR A 164 8.31 10.42 31.32
C THR A 164 8.70 11.82 31.78
N LYS A 165 9.86 12.27 31.32
CA LYS A 165 10.41 13.61 31.60
C LYS A 165 10.75 14.28 30.28
N VAL A 166 10.47 15.57 30.21
CA VAL A 166 10.93 16.44 29.12
C VAL A 166 11.92 17.43 29.71
N LEU A 167 13.06 17.60 29.06
CA LEU A 167 14.04 18.63 29.42
C LEU A 167 14.17 19.60 28.26
N LEU A 168 13.98 20.89 28.53
CA LEU A 168 14.31 21.95 27.60
C LEU A 168 15.65 22.57 27.99
N LYS A 169 16.58 22.65 27.05
CA LYS A 169 17.91 23.24 27.23
C LYS A 169 18.09 24.41 26.26
N GLY A 170 18.36 25.59 26.78
CA GLY A 170 18.46 26.83 26.01
C GLY A 170 18.82 28.00 26.93
N PRO A 171 18.24 29.20 26.75
CA PRO A 171 18.41 30.33 27.66
C PRO A 171 18.15 30.01 29.15
N LYS A 172 17.24 29.07 29.43
CA LYS A 172 16.97 28.52 30.76
C LYS A 172 16.80 27.01 30.65
N THR A 173 17.52 26.23 31.44
CA THR A 173 17.27 24.77 31.49
C THR A 173 16.08 24.49 32.39
N VAL A 174 15.08 23.75 31.90
CA VAL A 174 13.88 23.40 32.66
C VAL A 174 13.51 21.93 32.47
N ASN A 175 13.18 21.27 33.58
CA ASN A 175 12.61 19.93 33.60
C ASN A 175 11.08 20.06 33.69
N LEU A 176 10.38 19.37 32.80
CA LEU A 176 8.94 19.39 32.67
C LEU A 176 8.41 17.96 32.79
N THR A 177 7.25 17.85 33.43
CA THR A 177 6.48 16.60 33.47
C THR A 177 5.35 16.74 32.45
N PRO A 178 5.17 15.78 31.53
CA PRO A 178 4.06 15.80 30.59
C PRO A 178 2.70 15.85 31.30
N GLU A 179 1.79 16.69 30.80
CA GLU A 179 0.38 16.70 31.22
C GLU A 179 -0.37 15.47 30.69
N SER A 180 0.04 15.02 29.51
CA SER A 180 -0.39 13.79 28.86
C SER A 180 0.78 13.18 28.09
N ALA A 181 0.87 11.86 28.08
CA ALA A 181 1.82 11.15 27.25
C ALA A 181 1.37 9.71 26.98
N ASP A 182 1.65 9.24 25.76
CA ASP A 182 1.50 7.86 25.31
C ASP A 182 2.77 7.43 24.55
N ALA A 183 2.73 6.28 23.86
CA ALA A 183 3.90 5.76 23.16
C ALA A 183 4.41 6.66 22.02
N TYR A 184 3.56 7.57 21.52
CA TYR A 184 3.73 8.32 20.28
C TYR A 184 3.67 9.84 20.44
N ALA A 185 3.00 10.36 21.48
CA ALA A 185 2.91 11.78 21.77
C ALA A 185 3.11 12.10 23.26
N ALA A 186 3.70 13.25 23.57
CA ALA A 186 3.83 13.78 24.94
C ALA A 186 3.67 15.30 24.94
N LYS A 187 2.72 15.82 25.72
CA LYS A 187 2.44 17.26 25.81
C LYS A 187 2.90 17.83 27.14
N VAL A 188 3.53 19.00 27.13
CA VAL A 188 3.99 19.74 28.31
C VAL A 188 3.49 21.18 28.26
N THR A 189 3.07 21.71 29.41
CA THR A 189 2.86 23.15 29.60
C THR A 189 4.21 23.83 29.84
N LEU A 190 4.44 24.98 29.22
CA LEU A 190 5.65 25.78 29.40
C LEU A 190 5.50 26.75 30.59
N PRO A 191 6.58 27.03 31.35
CA PRO A 191 6.55 28.08 32.36
C PRO A 191 6.24 29.46 31.74
N PRO A 192 5.42 30.30 32.39
CA PRO A 192 5.10 31.64 31.90
C PRO A 192 6.30 32.59 31.93
N ASP A 193 7.32 32.29 32.73
CA ASP A 193 8.57 33.06 32.85
C ASP A 193 9.71 32.51 31.97
N LEU A 194 9.41 31.57 31.06
CA LEU A 194 10.41 30.97 30.19
C LEU A 194 10.95 32.03 29.20
N PRO A 195 12.26 32.32 29.16
CA PRO A 195 12.81 33.32 28.24
C PRO A 195 12.60 32.92 26.77
N THR A 196 12.41 33.90 25.90
CA THR A 196 12.38 33.67 24.45
C THR A 196 13.75 33.19 23.94
N GLY A 197 13.74 32.40 22.88
CA GLY A 197 14.95 31.86 22.26
C GLY A 197 14.79 30.44 21.76
N GLU A 198 15.88 29.88 21.25
CA GLU A 198 15.93 28.50 20.78
C GLU A 198 16.20 27.54 21.94
N TYR A 199 15.47 26.44 21.99
CA TYR A 199 15.64 25.36 22.95
C TYR A 199 15.80 24.02 22.22
N GLN A 200 16.63 23.17 22.81
CA GLN A 200 16.65 21.74 22.51
C GLN A 200 15.70 21.03 23.48
N ALA A 201 14.73 20.30 22.94
CA ALA A 201 13.81 19.46 23.70
C ALA A 201 14.27 18.01 23.68
N PHE A 202 14.48 17.44 24.85
CA PHE A 202 14.83 16.05 25.09
C PHE A 202 13.69 15.35 25.81
N LEU A 203 13.49 14.06 25.54
CA LEU A 203 12.52 13.22 26.25
C LEU A 203 13.18 11.96 26.78
N HIS A 204 12.80 11.57 27.99
CA HIS A 204 13.19 10.31 28.62
C HIS A 204 11.93 9.60 29.12
N ASN A 205 11.75 8.31 28.81
CA ASN A 205 10.53 7.55 29.17
C ASN A 205 10.57 6.92 30.57
N GLY A 206 11.72 6.97 31.25
CA GLY A 206 11.89 6.54 32.64
C GLY A 206 12.78 5.32 32.84
N ASP A 207 13.18 4.67 31.75
CA ASP A 207 14.02 3.47 31.76
C ASP A 207 15.39 3.74 31.12
N GLY A 208 16.40 2.91 31.45
CA GLY A 208 17.70 2.91 30.75
C GLY A 208 18.71 3.97 31.17
N GLY A 209 18.42 4.75 32.22
CA GLY A 209 19.34 5.74 32.80
C GLY A 209 19.76 6.82 31.80
N ASN A 210 20.89 7.48 32.04
CA ASN A 210 21.27 8.68 31.27
C ASN A 210 21.48 8.46 29.76
N ALA A 211 21.78 7.23 29.33
CA ALA A 211 21.95 6.90 27.91
C ALA A 211 20.63 6.83 27.12
N ALA A 212 19.50 6.84 27.82
CA ALA A 212 18.17 6.69 27.22
C ALA A 212 17.44 8.01 26.94
N TRP A 213 18.09 9.16 27.14
CA TRP A 213 17.56 10.42 26.60
C TRP A 213 17.44 10.35 25.08
N SER A 214 16.37 10.91 24.53
CA SER A 214 16.22 11.08 23.08
C SER A 214 17.33 11.98 22.51
N ALA A 215 17.57 11.89 21.20
CA ALA A 215 18.21 13.00 20.51
C ALA A 215 17.36 14.27 20.67
N PRO A 216 17.97 15.47 20.72
CA PRO A 216 17.23 16.70 20.86
C PRO A 216 16.48 17.05 19.57
N VAL A 217 15.27 17.59 19.72
CA VAL A 217 14.58 18.32 18.65
C VAL A 217 14.55 19.81 18.99
N LYS A 218 14.60 20.66 17.96
CA LYS A 218 14.56 22.11 18.14
C LYS A 218 13.12 22.55 18.42
N ILE A 219 12.94 23.49 19.35
CA ILE A 219 11.73 24.29 19.50
C ILE A 219 12.12 25.75 19.75
N VAL A 220 11.34 26.68 19.20
CA VAL A 220 11.56 28.11 19.40
C VAL A 220 10.47 28.65 20.31
N ILE A 221 10.90 29.33 21.38
CA ILE A 221 10.01 30.07 22.27
C ILE A 221 10.01 31.53 21.85
N GLU A 222 8.84 32.04 21.50
CA GLU A 222 8.68 33.42 21.04
C GLU A 222 7.47 34.10 21.70
N ASN A 223 7.42 35.42 21.57
CA ASN A 223 6.25 36.21 21.93
C ASN A 223 5.65 36.79 20.65
N PRO A 224 4.65 36.10 20.05
CA PRO A 224 3.98 36.62 18.86
C PRO A 224 3.36 37.99 19.15
N PRO A 225 3.35 38.92 18.18
CA PRO A 225 2.72 40.23 18.34
C PRO A 225 1.25 40.10 18.75
N ALA A 226 0.84 40.85 19.76
CA ALA A 226 -0.56 40.93 20.15
C ALA A 226 -1.37 41.61 19.03
N TRP A 227 -2.45 40.97 18.59
CA TRP A 227 -3.35 41.57 17.60
C TRP A 227 -4.20 42.68 18.25
N PRO A 228 -4.54 43.75 17.52
CA PRO A 228 -5.44 44.78 18.04
C PRO A 228 -6.75 44.17 18.57
N GLN A 229 -7.21 44.61 19.73
CA GLN A 229 -8.42 44.11 20.40
C GLN A 229 -9.62 45.06 20.25
N ALA A 230 -9.51 46.09 19.40
CA ALA A 230 -10.58 47.04 19.15
C ALA A 230 -11.79 46.31 18.53
N VAL A 231 -12.96 46.46 19.13
CA VAL A 231 -14.21 45.83 18.67
C VAL A 231 -14.93 46.77 17.72
N LEU A 232 -15.19 46.28 16.51
CA LEU A 232 -15.92 46.94 15.44
C LEU A 232 -17.22 46.17 15.21
N ASN A 233 -18.30 46.62 15.86
CA ASN A 233 -19.59 45.96 15.75
C ASN A 233 -20.25 46.33 14.42
N VAL A 234 -20.57 45.36 13.58
CA VAL A 234 -21.15 45.60 12.24
C VAL A 234 -22.48 46.38 12.27
N LYS A 235 -23.23 46.33 13.39
CA LYS A 235 -24.45 47.14 13.56
C LYS A 235 -24.16 48.64 13.62
N ASP A 236 -22.99 49.04 14.13
CA ASP A 236 -22.58 50.45 14.20
C ASP A 236 -22.25 51.02 12.80
N PHE A 237 -22.03 50.12 11.84
CA PHE A 237 -21.85 50.42 10.41
C PHE A 237 -23.14 50.24 9.59
N GLY A 238 -24.27 49.92 10.24
CA GLY A 238 -25.58 49.81 9.60
C GLY A 238 -25.98 48.41 9.14
N ALA A 239 -25.32 47.34 9.60
CA ALA A 239 -25.68 45.98 9.22
C ALA A 239 -27.07 45.58 9.77
N ASP A 240 -27.90 44.97 8.92
CA ASP A 240 -29.21 44.45 9.29
C ASP A 240 -29.10 43.03 9.86
N ALA A 241 -29.38 42.91 11.16
CA ALA A 241 -29.34 41.64 11.87
C ALA A 241 -30.64 40.81 11.73
N THR A 242 -31.66 41.31 11.04
CA THR A 242 -32.88 40.53 10.78
C THR A 242 -32.70 39.52 9.64
N GLY A 243 -31.79 39.85 8.71
CA GLY A 243 -31.48 39.10 7.50
C GLY A 243 -32.40 39.44 6.33
N LEU A 244 -33.11 40.57 6.39
CA LEU A 244 -34.05 41.00 5.34
C LEU A 244 -33.39 41.96 4.35
N ALA A 245 -32.43 42.75 4.82
CA ALA A 245 -31.63 43.65 4.00
C ALA A 245 -30.19 43.16 3.85
N ASP A 246 -29.59 43.50 2.71
CA ASP A 246 -28.19 43.21 2.43
C ASP A 246 -27.26 44.03 3.34
N SER A 247 -26.40 43.36 4.10
CA SER A 247 -25.44 43.94 5.04
C SER A 247 -24.04 44.13 4.46
N THR A 248 -23.82 43.82 3.17
CA THR A 248 -22.50 43.81 2.52
C THR A 248 -21.73 45.11 2.71
N ILE A 249 -22.35 46.25 2.44
CA ILE A 249 -21.71 47.58 2.58
C ILE A 249 -21.27 47.84 4.02
N ALA A 250 -22.13 47.53 5.00
CA ALA A 250 -21.84 47.72 6.42
C ALA A 250 -20.69 46.83 6.90
N VAL A 251 -20.68 45.57 6.45
CA VAL A 251 -19.62 44.61 6.78
C VAL A 251 -18.29 45.03 6.16
N HIS A 252 -18.28 45.48 4.89
CA HIS A 252 -17.09 46.02 4.26
C HIS A 252 -16.56 47.26 4.97
N ALA A 253 -17.44 48.16 5.43
CA ALA A 253 -17.01 49.33 6.19
C ALA A 253 -16.35 48.94 7.52
N ALA A 254 -16.88 47.94 8.22
CA ALA A 254 -16.27 47.41 9.44
C ALA A 254 -14.91 46.75 9.19
N LEU A 255 -14.79 45.93 8.13
CA LEU A 255 -13.52 45.30 7.74
C LEU A 255 -12.48 46.34 7.27
N ALA A 256 -12.89 47.33 6.47
CA ALA A 256 -12.01 48.43 6.07
C ALA A 256 -11.53 49.20 7.29
N LYS A 257 -12.41 49.44 8.28
CA LYS A 257 -12.01 50.08 9.53
C LYS A 257 -11.03 49.24 10.34
N ALA A 258 -11.19 47.91 10.37
CA ALA A 258 -10.21 47.02 10.98
C ALA A 258 -8.85 47.15 10.27
N GLN A 259 -8.84 47.15 8.94
CA GLN A 259 -7.63 47.32 8.13
C GLN A 259 -6.91 48.65 8.42
N GLU A 260 -7.65 49.75 8.52
CA GLU A 260 -7.12 51.07 8.89
C GLU A 260 -6.49 51.06 10.29
N ASN A 261 -7.08 50.31 11.23
CA ASN A 261 -6.58 50.15 12.59
C ASN A 261 -5.41 49.15 12.70
N GLY A 262 -4.98 48.55 11.60
CA GLY A 262 -3.96 47.50 11.57
C GLY A 262 -4.44 46.14 12.11
N GLY A 263 -5.74 45.95 12.25
CA GLY A 263 -6.39 44.76 12.80
C GLY A 263 -7.55 45.10 13.75
N GLY A 264 -8.13 44.08 14.36
CA GLY A 264 -9.23 44.24 15.32
C GLY A 264 -10.16 43.04 15.40
N ILE A 265 -11.26 43.20 16.12
CA ILE A 265 -12.35 42.23 16.19
C ILE A 265 -13.54 42.82 15.43
N VAL A 266 -13.91 42.23 14.30
CA VAL A 266 -15.16 42.57 13.60
C VAL A 266 -16.27 41.69 14.17
N LEU A 267 -17.11 42.30 15.01
CA LEU A 267 -18.12 41.60 15.79
C LEU A 267 -19.47 41.58 15.07
N PHE A 268 -20.05 40.39 14.96
CA PHE A 268 -21.42 40.12 14.53
C PHE A 268 -22.27 39.68 15.73
N PRO A 269 -23.03 40.60 16.37
CA PRO A 269 -23.96 40.23 17.43
C PRO A 269 -25.01 39.22 16.97
N ARG A 270 -25.83 38.70 17.88
CA ARG A 270 -26.97 37.85 17.53
C ARG A 270 -27.77 38.45 16.37
N GLY A 271 -28.01 37.62 15.36
CA GLY A 271 -28.67 38.03 14.14
C GLY A 271 -28.40 37.12 12.95
N ARG A 272 -29.09 37.43 11.86
CA ARG A 272 -28.85 36.88 10.53
C ARG A 272 -28.43 38.03 9.64
N TYR A 273 -27.32 37.90 8.94
CA TYR A 273 -26.73 38.95 8.13
C TYR A 273 -26.59 38.45 6.70
N GLN A 274 -27.41 38.98 5.81
CA GLN A 274 -27.31 38.67 4.39
C GLN A 274 -26.13 39.42 3.77
N VAL A 275 -25.34 38.75 2.93
CA VAL A 275 -24.25 39.35 2.15
C VAL A 275 -24.31 38.86 0.69
N SER A 276 -23.84 39.69 -0.24
CA SER A 276 -23.89 39.42 -1.69
C SER A 276 -22.54 39.45 -2.40
N GLU A 277 -21.48 39.91 -1.73
CA GLU A 277 -20.13 40.01 -2.30
C GLU A 277 -19.09 39.19 -1.50
N THR A 278 -17.89 39.07 -2.05
CA THR A 278 -16.72 38.50 -1.37
C THR A 278 -16.31 39.38 -0.20
N LEU A 279 -16.10 38.79 0.99
CA LEU A 279 -15.57 39.49 2.15
C LEU A 279 -14.05 39.25 2.29
N THR A 280 -13.26 40.31 2.17
CA THR A 280 -11.80 40.27 2.37
C THR A 280 -11.43 40.57 3.82
N LEU A 281 -10.80 39.60 4.48
CA LEU A 281 -10.36 39.64 5.86
C LEU A 281 -8.98 40.32 5.97
N PRO A 282 -8.89 41.47 6.66
CA PRO A 282 -7.61 42.14 6.89
C PRO A 282 -6.68 41.31 7.78
N ARG A 283 -5.37 41.58 7.70
CA ARG A 283 -4.39 41.02 8.64
C ARG A 283 -4.71 41.44 10.08
N CYS A 284 -4.30 40.61 11.02
CA CYS A 284 -4.49 40.76 12.46
C CYS A 284 -5.95 41.02 12.87
N THR A 285 -6.90 40.47 12.09
CA THR A 285 -8.34 40.66 12.31
C THR A 285 -9.02 39.34 12.66
N VAL A 286 -9.93 39.39 13.64
CA VAL A 286 -10.81 38.28 13.99
C VAL A 286 -12.24 38.65 13.60
N VAL A 287 -12.86 37.86 12.74
CA VAL A 287 -14.33 37.90 12.54
C VAL A 287 -14.96 37.02 13.60
N ARG A 288 -15.79 37.63 14.45
CA ARG A 288 -16.36 36.97 15.63
C ARG A 288 -17.88 37.11 15.65
N GLY A 289 -18.58 36.00 15.86
CA GLY A 289 -20.01 36.04 16.21
C GLY A 289 -20.23 36.09 17.73
N GLU A 290 -21.46 36.36 18.17
CA GLU A 290 -21.82 36.26 19.59
C GLU A 290 -21.72 34.81 20.09
N SER A 291 -22.17 33.87 19.26
CA SER A 291 -21.95 32.43 19.38
C SER A 291 -22.34 31.75 18.08
N GLN A 292 -21.89 30.51 17.90
CA GLN A 292 -22.22 29.70 16.73
C GLN A 292 -23.74 29.55 16.55
N GLU A 293 -24.51 29.47 17.62
CA GLU A 293 -25.96 29.25 17.61
C GLU A 293 -26.78 30.53 17.37
N LEU A 294 -26.21 31.70 17.66
CA LEU A 294 -26.94 32.98 17.68
C LEU A 294 -26.63 33.87 16.48
N THR A 295 -25.45 33.71 15.86
CA THR A 295 -24.99 34.56 14.76
C THR A 295 -24.84 33.77 13.47
N CYS A 296 -25.47 34.27 12.41
CA CYS A 296 -25.41 33.70 11.08
C CYS A 296 -25.07 34.76 10.03
N VAL A 297 -24.04 34.52 9.21
CA VAL A 297 -23.80 35.25 7.97
C VAL A 297 -24.17 34.34 6.81
N PHE A 298 -24.94 34.82 5.85
CA PHE A 298 -25.38 33.97 4.74
C PHE A 298 -25.34 34.67 3.40
N TRP A 299 -24.97 33.88 2.41
CA TRP A 299 -25.08 34.23 1.00
C TRP A 299 -26.36 33.58 0.44
N PRO A 300 -27.29 34.36 -0.14
CA PRO A 300 -28.46 33.80 -0.81
C PRO A 300 -28.06 32.97 -2.04
N ASP A 301 -29.04 32.35 -2.69
CA ASP A 301 -28.77 31.61 -3.92
C ASP A 301 -28.44 32.58 -5.06
N PHE A 302 -27.33 32.32 -5.76
CA PHE A 302 -26.89 33.10 -6.92
C PHE A 302 -26.90 32.21 -8.16
N ASP A 303 -27.24 32.79 -9.31
CA ASP A 303 -26.99 32.12 -10.60
C ASP A 303 -25.48 31.99 -10.86
N ASP A 304 -24.74 33.07 -10.55
CA ASP A 304 -23.29 33.20 -10.68
C ASP A 304 -22.67 33.66 -9.34
N PRO A 305 -22.30 32.73 -8.44
CA PRO A 305 -21.71 33.09 -7.15
C PRO A 305 -20.29 33.66 -7.31
N PRO A 306 -19.82 34.51 -6.35
CA PRO A 306 -18.42 34.92 -6.29
C PRO A 306 -17.48 33.71 -6.25
N LYS A 307 -16.29 33.84 -6.86
CA LYS A 307 -15.28 32.76 -6.85
C LYS A 307 -14.85 32.37 -5.43
N LEU A 308 -14.74 33.36 -4.55
CA LEU A 308 -14.42 33.20 -3.13
C LEU A 308 -15.52 33.92 -2.33
N LEU A 309 -16.08 33.30 -1.30
CA LEU A 309 -17.00 34.00 -0.39
C LEU A 309 -16.22 34.79 0.68
N LEU A 310 -15.16 34.18 1.21
CA LEU A 310 -14.21 34.78 2.13
C LEU A 310 -12.79 34.64 1.57
N THR A 311 -11.98 35.69 1.75
CA THR A 311 -10.57 35.68 1.36
C THR A 311 -9.72 36.49 2.31
N GLY A 312 -8.44 36.17 2.41
CA GLY A 312 -7.44 36.94 3.15
C GLY A 312 -6.04 36.48 2.76
N THR A 313 -5.01 37.26 3.07
CA THR A 313 -3.63 36.84 2.78
C THR A 313 -3.13 35.87 3.84
N ASN A 314 -2.94 36.37 5.07
CA ASN A 314 -2.45 35.61 6.23
C ASN A 314 -2.86 36.32 7.54
N SER A 315 -2.57 35.70 8.69
CA SER A 315 -2.72 36.33 10.02
C SER A 315 -4.17 36.78 10.34
N PHE A 316 -5.16 35.90 10.25
CA PHE A 316 -6.55 36.25 10.60
C PHE A 316 -7.28 35.11 11.31
N GLY A 317 -8.39 35.43 11.97
CA GLY A 317 -9.20 34.46 12.72
C GLY A 317 -10.68 34.55 12.38
N ILE A 318 -11.38 33.42 12.49
CA ILE A 318 -12.84 33.34 12.45
C ILE A 318 -13.30 32.50 13.64
N GLU A 319 -14.23 33.03 14.44
CA GLU A 319 -14.72 32.28 15.60
C GLU A 319 -16.17 32.57 15.97
N ASP A 320 -16.79 31.60 16.65
CA ASP A 320 -18.09 31.74 17.32
C ASP A 320 -19.22 32.15 16.37
N ILE A 321 -19.25 31.63 15.15
CA ILE A 321 -20.16 32.10 14.09
C ILE A 321 -20.59 30.98 13.14
N SER A 322 -21.81 31.08 12.60
CA SER A 322 -22.33 30.21 11.55
C SER A 322 -22.34 30.87 10.17
N PHE A 323 -22.05 30.09 9.13
CA PHE A 323 -22.17 30.49 7.73
C PHE A 323 -23.08 29.55 6.92
N TYR A 324 -23.90 30.13 6.05
CA TYR A 324 -24.76 29.38 5.12
C TYR A 324 -24.59 29.92 3.70
N CYS A 325 -24.46 29.04 2.71
CA CYS A 325 -24.47 29.42 1.30
C CYS A 325 -25.20 28.38 0.45
N SER A 326 -26.05 28.86 -0.47
CA SER A 326 -26.92 28.04 -1.33
C SER A 326 -26.34 27.79 -2.73
N ASN A 327 -25.35 28.58 -3.16
CA ASN A 327 -24.50 28.31 -4.31
C ASN A 327 -23.14 29.00 -4.06
N TYR A 328 -22.03 28.30 -4.31
CA TYR A 328 -20.67 28.80 -4.06
C TYR A 328 -19.67 28.08 -4.95
N ILE A 329 -18.46 28.63 -5.09
CA ILE A 329 -17.31 27.93 -5.71
C ILE A 329 -16.31 27.53 -4.63
N THR A 330 -15.70 28.51 -3.96
CA THR A 330 -14.85 28.29 -2.80
C THR A 330 -15.35 29.14 -1.63
N PHE A 331 -15.49 28.54 -0.45
CA PHE A 331 -15.96 29.28 0.73
C PHE A 331 -14.87 30.19 1.30
N LEU A 332 -13.72 29.64 1.71
CA LEU A 332 -12.60 30.41 2.25
C LEU A 332 -11.29 30.03 1.56
N SER A 333 -10.53 31.04 1.13
CA SER A 333 -9.14 30.88 0.70
C SER A 333 -8.22 31.85 1.45
N ALA A 334 -7.06 31.34 1.86
CA ALA A 334 -5.92 32.15 2.30
C ALA A 334 -4.74 31.99 1.32
N ASP A 335 -3.69 32.80 1.45
CA ASP A 335 -2.44 32.55 0.73
C ASP A 335 -1.86 31.20 1.18
N THR A 336 -1.51 30.35 0.22
CA THR A 336 -0.96 29.01 0.48
C THR A 336 0.52 28.88 0.12
N LYS A 337 1.11 29.96 -0.40
CA LYS A 337 2.48 30.01 -0.91
C LYS A 337 3.20 31.25 -0.36
N GLY A 338 4.52 31.16 -0.22
CA GLY A 338 5.37 32.24 0.30
C GLY A 338 5.63 32.13 1.80
N ASP A 339 6.69 32.80 2.26
CA ASP A 339 7.19 32.66 3.65
C ASP A 339 6.24 33.24 4.71
N ASP A 340 5.37 34.18 4.31
CA ASP A 340 4.38 34.83 5.18
C ASP A 340 3.01 34.12 5.18
N ALA A 341 2.82 33.05 4.40
CA ALA A 341 1.57 32.31 4.37
C ALA A 341 1.29 31.65 5.74
N GLY A 342 0.02 31.64 6.14
CA GLY A 342 -0.45 31.00 7.37
C GLY A 342 -0.93 31.96 8.45
N ASP A 343 -0.78 31.57 9.71
CA ASP A 343 -1.35 32.24 10.89
C ASP A 343 -2.87 32.45 10.75
N VAL A 344 -3.56 31.44 10.21
CA VAL A 344 -5.02 31.43 10.00
C VAL A 344 -5.68 30.51 11.01
N SER A 345 -6.71 30.99 11.70
CA SER A 345 -7.44 30.19 12.69
C SER A 345 -8.95 30.20 12.49
N LEU A 346 -9.57 29.02 12.58
CA LEU A 346 -11.01 28.83 12.66
C LEU A 346 -11.33 28.09 13.95
N ARG A 347 -12.23 28.64 14.77
CA ARG A 347 -12.59 28.06 16.06
C ARG A 347 -14.08 28.14 16.35
N ARG A 348 -14.74 27.01 16.63
CA ARG A 348 -16.20 26.98 16.86
C ARG A 348 -16.99 27.62 15.72
N VAL A 349 -16.58 27.33 14.48
CA VAL A 349 -17.25 27.82 13.27
C VAL A 349 -18.13 26.73 12.69
N ARG A 350 -19.38 27.06 12.33
CA ARG A 350 -20.26 26.16 11.60
C ARG A 350 -20.41 26.65 10.16
N VAL A 351 -20.28 25.75 9.20
CA VAL A 351 -20.52 26.06 7.79
C VAL A 351 -21.46 25.04 7.17
N ARG A 352 -22.47 25.53 6.44
CA ARG A 352 -23.41 24.74 5.64
C ARG A 352 -23.40 25.23 4.19
N ALA A 353 -22.46 24.71 3.42
CA ALA A 353 -22.25 25.04 2.02
C ALA A 353 -22.90 23.97 1.13
N ASP A 354 -24.11 24.26 0.62
CA ASP A 354 -24.95 23.31 -0.10
C ASP A 354 -25.45 23.91 -1.43
N ILE A 355 -24.80 23.55 -2.54
CA ILE A 355 -25.20 23.98 -3.89
C ILE A 355 -26.48 23.31 -4.39
N TYR A 356 -26.94 22.25 -3.70
CA TYR A 356 -28.11 21.45 -4.07
C TYR A 356 -29.34 21.81 -3.24
N ARG A 357 -29.26 22.90 -2.46
CA ARG A 357 -30.31 23.31 -1.53
C ARG A 357 -31.63 23.61 -2.26
N GLY A 358 -32.72 23.06 -1.72
CA GLY A 358 -34.09 23.30 -2.21
C GLY A 358 -34.61 22.20 -3.12
N HIS A 359 -35.59 22.52 -3.97
CA HIS A 359 -36.24 21.58 -4.89
C HIS A 359 -35.75 21.79 -6.33
N MET A 360 -34.47 21.47 -6.56
CA MET A 360 -33.86 21.65 -7.88
C MET A 360 -34.41 20.65 -8.89
N LYS A 361 -34.52 21.08 -10.16
CA LYS A 361 -34.78 20.16 -11.27
C LYS A 361 -33.50 19.37 -11.59
N PRO A 362 -33.60 18.13 -12.12
CA PRO A 362 -32.42 17.32 -12.47
C PRO A 362 -31.42 18.04 -13.38
N GLU A 363 -31.90 18.86 -14.32
CA GLU A 363 -31.03 19.60 -15.26
C GLU A 363 -30.19 20.67 -14.55
N GLU A 364 -30.76 21.28 -13.50
CA GLU A 364 -30.06 22.30 -12.71
C GLU A 364 -29.02 21.67 -11.78
N VAL A 365 -29.31 20.49 -11.22
CA VAL A 365 -28.35 19.69 -10.46
C VAL A 365 -27.15 19.32 -11.35
N ASP A 366 -27.39 18.83 -12.58
CA ASP A 366 -26.33 18.51 -13.54
C ASP A 366 -25.53 19.76 -13.94
N ARG A 367 -26.22 20.89 -14.19
CA ARG A 367 -25.58 22.16 -14.54
C ARG A 367 -24.59 22.59 -13.46
N ARG A 368 -25.03 22.68 -12.19
CA ARG A 368 -24.14 23.09 -11.09
C ARG A 368 -23.01 22.08 -10.92
N TYR A 369 -23.31 20.78 -10.89
CA TYR A 369 -22.27 19.75 -10.81
C TYR A 369 -21.15 19.89 -11.87
N ARG A 370 -21.51 20.15 -13.13
CA ARG A 370 -20.53 20.36 -14.22
C ARG A 370 -19.74 21.66 -14.12
N VAL A 371 -20.24 22.67 -13.40
CA VAL A 371 -19.46 23.88 -13.09
C VAL A 371 -18.33 23.51 -12.13
N GLY A 372 -18.66 22.80 -11.04
CA GLY A 372 -17.69 22.31 -10.07
C GLY A 372 -16.55 21.51 -10.71
N LEU A 373 -16.87 20.56 -11.61
CA LEU A 373 -15.88 19.74 -12.30
C LEU A 373 -14.80 20.53 -13.07
N LYS A 374 -15.02 21.82 -13.37
CA LYS A 374 -14.05 22.67 -14.08
C LYS A 374 -13.11 23.44 -13.16
N VAL A 375 -13.37 23.47 -11.85
CA VAL A 375 -12.69 24.36 -10.90
C VAL A 375 -11.49 23.69 -10.24
N GLY A 376 -11.52 22.37 -10.04
CA GLY A 376 -10.39 21.67 -9.44
C GLY A 376 -10.67 20.21 -9.08
N PHE A 377 -9.76 19.63 -8.30
CA PHE A 377 -9.85 18.26 -7.77
C PHE A 377 -11.14 18.01 -6.97
N GLY A 378 -11.68 16.79 -7.01
CA GLY A 378 -12.80 16.34 -6.17
C GLY A 378 -14.14 17.07 -6.40
N GLY A 379 -14.49 17.35 -7.66
CA GLY A 379 -15.74 18.07 -7.96
C GLY A 379 -15.65 19.60 -7.77
N GLY A 380 -14.49 20.13 -7.38
CA GLY A 380 -14.09 21.55 -7.49
C GLY A 380 -14.75 22.56 -6.56
N TYR A 381 -15.62 22.12 -5.63
CA TYR A 381 -16.22 22.97 -4.60
C TYR A 381 -15.43 22.87 -3.29
N TRP A 382 -14.48 23.77 -3.06
CA TRP A 382 -13.64 23.76 -1.86
C TRP A 382 -14.25 24.57 -0.73
N LEU A 383 -14.37 23.98 0.46
CA LEU A 383 -14.75 24.76 1.63
C LEU A 383 -13.56 25.59 2.13
N LEU A 384 -12.44 24.95 2.46
CA LEU A 384 -11.24 25.61 2.98
C LEU A 384 -10.05 25.35 2.06
N VAL A 385 -9.38 26.42 1.62
CA VAL A 385 -8.09 26.37 0.92
C VAL A 385 -7.07 27.17 1.73
N LEU A 386 -6.24 26.47 2.50
CA LEU A 386 -5.32 27.05 3.48
C LEU A 386 -3.90 26.51 3.28
N GLY A 387 -2.90 27.20 3.83
CA GLY A 387 -1.50 26.78 3.73
C GLY A 387 -0.58 27.63 4.59
N GLY A 388 0.70 27.29 4.60
CA GLY A 388 1.72 28.00 5.36
C GLY A 388 1.75 27.66 6.86
N ARG A 389 2.37 28.51 7.67
CA ARG A 389 2.65 28.19 9.08
C ARG A 389 1.42 28.33 9.98
N ASN A 390 1.31 27.55 11.06
CA ASN A 390 0.33 27.77 12.13
C ASN A 390 -1.12 27.94 11.64
N VAL A 391 -1.57 27.05 10.74
CA VAL A 391 -2.99 26.91 10.38
C VAL A 391 -3.68 26.11 11.47
N ALA A 392 -4.76 26.63 12.05
CA ALA A 392 -5.52 25.97 13.10
C ALA A 392 -7.02 25.93 12.78
N VAL A 393 -7.61 24.74 12.72
CA VAL A 393 -9.06 24.54 12.56
C VAL A 393 -9.53 23.65 13.69
N SER A 394 -10.33 24.21 14.60
CA SER A 394 -10.68 23.54 15.86
C SER A 394 -12.14 23.69 16.23
N ASP A 395 -12.73 22.61 16.75
CA ASP A 395 -14.10 22.59 17.26
C ASP A 395 -15.13 23.07 16.22
N CYS A 396 -14.86 22.84 14.93
CA CYS A 396 -15.69 23.30 13.82
C CYS A 396 -16.65 22.21 13.32
N ASP A 397 -17.73 22.65 12.71
CA ASP A 397 -18.75 21.79 12.08
C ASP A 397 -18.90 22.22 10.61
N LEU A 398 -18.18 21.53 9.73
CA LEU A 398 -17.89 21.96 8.37
C LEU A 398 -18.50 21.01 7.34
N TYR A 399 -19.48 21.50 6.58
CA TYR A 399 -20.15 20.74 5.53
C TYR A 399 -19.96 21.40 4.17
N SER A 400 -19.52 20.61 3.19
CA SER A 400 -19.29 21.02 1.80
C SER A 400 -20.14 20.19 0.85
N SER A 401 -20.57 20.78 -0.26
CA SER A 401 -21.17 20.03 -1.38
C SER A 401 -20.15 19.20 -2.16
N GLY A 402 -18.86 19.52 -2.00
CA GLY A 402 -17.73 18.80 -2.54
C GLY A 402 -16.67 18.64 -1.47
N CYS A 403 -15.50 19.25 -1.65
CA CYS A 403 -14.34 19.10 -0.79
C CYS A 403 -14.37 20.00 0.46
N VAL A 404 -13.87 19.49 1.59
CA VAL A 404 -13.85 20.25 2.85
C VAL A 404 -12.52 20.99 3.05
N LEU A 405 -11.39 20.29 2.93
CA LEU A 405 -10.10 20.81 3.38
C LEU A 405 -8.99 20.59 2.34
N SER A 406 -8.40 21.68 1.86
CA SER A 406 -7.13 21.68 1.12
C SER A 406 -6.08 22.40 1.95
N LEU A 407 -5.09 21.65 2.46
CA LEU A 407 -3.91 22.20 3.12
C LEU A 407 -2.70 22.10 2.20
N THR A 408 -2.19 23.21 1.70
CA THR A 408 -1.00 23.21 0.83
C THR A 408 0.22 23.68 1.60
N GLN A 409 1.26 22.84 1.64
CA GLN A 409 2.52 23.13 2.35
C GLN A 409 2.35 23.67 3.79
N PRO A 410 1.43 23.14 4.63
CA PRO A 410 1.33 23.57 6.01
C PRO A 410 2.64 23.35 6.77
N LYS A 411 2.90 24.23 7.74
CA LYS A 411 3.99 24.07 8.72
C LYS A 411 3.45 24.22 10.14
N GLY A 412 3.43 23.15 10.92
CA GLY A 412 2.86 23.16 12.26
C GLY A 412 1.34 23.40 12.27
N ALA A 413 0.60 22.73 11.38
CA ALA A 413 -0.86 22.86 11.32
C ALA A 413 -1.57 21.96 12.35
N ARG A 414 -2.80 22.36 12.73
CA ARG A 414 -3.66 21.64 13.67
C ARG A 414 -5.10 21.62 13.18
N ILE A 415 -5.63 20.43 12.97
CA ILE A 415 -7.02 20.17 12.58
C ILE A 415 -7.61 19.25 13.64
N GLU A 416 -8.35 19.82 14.59
CA GLU A 416 -8.66 19.16 15.87
C GLU A 416 -10.16 19.24 16.20
N ASN A 417 -10.76 18.15 16.66
CA ASN A 417 -12.13 18.11 17.19
C ASN A 417 -13.21 18.60 16.21
N ASN A 418 -13.05 18.36 14.91
CA ASN A 418 -13.99 18.85 13.90
C ASN A 418 -14.95 17.77 13.40
N ILE A 419 -16.12 18.18 12.92
CA ILE A 419 -16.96 17.39 12.00
C ILE A 419 -16.67 17.88 10.59
N LEU A 420 -16.24 16.97 9.71
CA LEU A 420 -15.80 17.26 8.35
C LEU A 420 -16.64 16.44 7.36
N GLY A 421 -17.71 17.05 6.85
CA GLY A 421 -18.67 16.43 5.93
C GLY A 421 -18.38 16.76 4.46
N SER A 422 -17.88 15.78 3.72
CA SER A 422 -17.58 15.91 2.29
C SER A 422 -18.78 15.48 1.43
N GLY A 423 -19.08 16.26 0.40
CA GLY A 423 -20.21 16.02 -0.50
C GLY A 423 -19.82 15.23 -1.76
N ARG A 424 -20.55 15.47 -2.85
CA ARG A 424 -20.42 14.75 -4.12
C ARG A 424 -19.03 14.93 -4.73
N TRP A 425 -18.32 13.82 -5.01
CA TRP A 425 -16.91 13.80 -5.43
C TRP A 425 -15.95 14.46 -4.44
N GLY A 426 -16.45 14.83 -3.26
CA GLY A 426 -15.73 15.57 -2.26
C GLY A 426 -14.66 14.72 -1.61
N GLY A 427 -13.48 15.30 -1.49
CA GLY A 427 -12.40 14.80 -0.66
C GLY A 427 -11.68 15.93 0.08
N GLY A 428 -10.50 15.63 0.58
CA GLY A 428 -9.63 16.61 1.23
C GLY A 428 -8.22 16.06 1.39
N GLY A 429 -7.29 16.88 1.84
CA GLY A 429 -5.93 16.41 2.02
C GLY A 429 -4.90 17.47 2.34
N VAL A 430 -3.67 16.98 2.44
CA VAL A 430 -2.45 17.73 2.76
C VAL A 430 -1.46 17.57 1.63
N PHE A 431 -1.25 18.65 0.89
CA PHE A 431 -0.43 18.68 -0.32
C PHE A 431 0.99 19.16 0.03
N GLY A 432 1.79 18.21 0.53
CA GLY A 432 3.13 18.46 1.09
C GLY A 432 3.12 19.22 2.43
N GLY A 433 4.27 19.51 3.01
CA GLY A 433 4.38 20.26 4.28
C GLY A 433 5.21 19.56 5.36
N ASP A 434 5.14 20.08 6.58
CA ASP A 434 5.88 19.54 7.73
C ASP A 434 5.18 19.83 9.06
N GLY A 435 4.97 18.80 9.89
CA GLY A 435 4.35 18.95 11.21
C GLY A 435 2.85 19.25 11.09
N VAL A 436 2.05 18.21 10.88
CA VAL A 436 0.59 18.32 10.76
C VAL A 436 -0.07 17.42 11.79
N ILE A 437 -0.93 18.01 12.62
CA ILE A 437 -1.74 17.30 13.61
C ILE A 437 -3.18 17.27 13.10
N MET A 438 -3.73 16.07 12.93
CA MET A 438 -5.12 15.83 12.57
C MET A 438 -5.68 14.82 13.59
N GLU A 439 -6.37 15.32 14.62
CA GLU A 439 -6.85 14.45 15.69
C GLU A 439 -8.28 14.72 16.14
N ASN A 440 -8.93 13.67 16.65
CA ASN A 440 -10.30 13.71 17.17
C ASN A 440 -11.33 14.26 16.16
N ASN A 441 -11.07 14.11 14.85
CA ASN A 441 -12.01 14.55 13.83
C ASN A 441 -12.98 13.43 13.43
N HIS A 442 -14.21 13.84 13.12
CA HIS A 442 -15.23 12.99 12.54
C HIS A 442 -15.38 13.29 11.05
N TYR A 443 -14.78 12.44 10.23
CA TYR A 443 -14.86 12.50 8.77
C TYR A 443 -16.09 11.73 8.27
N VAL A 444 -16.94 12.39 7.49
CA VAL A 444 -18.20 11.82 7.00
C VAL A 444 -18.33 12.03 5.50
N GLY A 445 -18.52 10.95 4.74
CA GLY A 445 -19.00 11.01 3.37
C GLY A 445 -20.50 11.28 3.34
N CYS A 446 -20.89 12.52 3.07
CA CYS A 446 -22.29 12.97 3.09
C CYS A 446 -23.05 12.74 1.78
N ASP A 447 -22.37 12.28 0.72
CA ASP A 447 -22.94 11.88 -0.57
C ASP A 447 -22.37 10.52 -0.95
N LEU A 448 -23.16 9.68 -1.64
CA LEU A 448 -22.74 8.34 -2.09
C LEU A 448 -21.57 8.37 -3.08
N MET A 449 -21.21 9.54 -3.59
CA MET A 449 -20.05 9.76 -4.45
C MET A 449 -18.88 10.46 -3.73
N SER A 450 -18.88 10.59 -2.41
CA SER A 450 -17.75 11.16 -1.66
C SER A 450 -16.55 10.19 -1.60
N TRP A 451 -15.34 10.69 -1.86
CA TRP A 451 -14.16 9.85 -2.13
C TRP A 451 -13.29 9.54 -0.92
N GLY A 452 -13.28 10.40 0.09
CA GLY A 452 -12.32 10.30 1.19
C GLY A 452 -11.93 11.67 1.71
N ALA A 453 -12.32 12.01 2.93
CA ALA A 453 -12.22 13.39 3.41
C ALA A 453 -10.79 13.83 3.84
N ALA A 454 -9.85 12.88 3.98
CA ALA A 454 -8.43 13.15 4.20
C ALA A 454 -7.48 12.59 3.13
N GLY A 455 -8.00 11.87 2.12
CA GLY A 455 -7.25 10.95 1.24
C GLY A 455 -6.06 11.53 0.45
N GLY A 456 -6.02 12.83 0.16
CA GLY A 456 -4.94 13.41 -0.64
C GLY A 456 -3.71 13.83 0.18
N LEU A 457 -2.98 12.89 0.81
CA LEU A 457 -1.79 13.22 1.59
C LEU A 457 -0.51 12.99 0.77
N GLY A 458 0.24 14.05 0.44
CA GLY A 458 1.63 13.88 -0.01
C GLY A 458 1.94 14.18 -1.47
N PHE A 459 1.15 14.99 -2.20
CA PHE A 459 1.48 15.49 -3.56
C PHE A 459 2.72 16.43 -3.62
N GLY A 460 3.68 16.22 -2.72
CA GLY A 460 4.95 16.89 -2.51
C GLY A 460 5.62 16.32 -1.26
N ASN A 461 6.80 16.80 -0.90
CA ASN A 461 7.47 16.38 0.34
C ASN A 461 6.56 16.66 1.55
N LEU A 462 6.22 15.63 2.32
CA LEU A 462 5.37 15.69 3.51
C LEU A 462 6.01 14.90 4.66
N SER A 463 6.50 15.61 5.67
CA SER A 463 7.10 14.98 6.86
C SER A 463 6.24 15.24 8.10
N HIS A 464 6.35 14.34 9.07
CA HIS A 464 5.81 14.54 10.42
C HIS A 464 4.29 14.79 10.44
N VAL A 465 3.52 13.73 10.19
CA VAL A 465 2.06 13.76 10.24
C VAL A 465 1.57 12.92 11.42
N TYR A 466 0.70 13.48 12.25
CA TYR A 466 0.00 12.76 13.31
C TYR A 466 -1.50 12.71 13.00
N LEU A 467 -1.98 11.50 12.72
CA LEU A 467 -3.38 11.17 12.46
C LEU A 467 -3.88 10.31 13.63
N GLY A 468 -4.44 10.95 14.65
CA GLY A 468 -4.77 10.30 15.92
C GLY A 468 -6.27 10.35 16.26
N HIS A 469 -6.86 9.24 16.69
CA HIS A 469 -8.21 9.23 17.26
C HIS A 469 -9.31 9.80 16.35
N ASN A 470 -9.15 9.69 15.03
CA ASN A 470 -10.17 10.12 14.08
C ASN A 470 -11.11 8.96 13.74
N THR A 471 -12.32 9.31 13.29
CA THR A 471 -13.28 8.35 12.74
C THR A 471 -13.56 8.69 11.28
N PHE A 472 -13.59 7.68 10.42
CA PHE A 472 -13.91 7.79 8.99
C PHE A 472 -15.12 6.94 8.67
N PHE A 473 -16.14 7.55 8.05
CA PHE A 473 -17.44 6.92 7.87
C PHE A 473 -18.09 7.29 6.53
N MET A 474 -18.66 6.29 5.83
CA MET A 474 -19.49 6.44 4.62
C MET A 474 -18.80 7.07 3.40
N GLU A 475 -17.53 6.81 3.20
CA GLU A 475 -16.78 7.28 2.02
C GLU A 475 -17.02 6.29 0.86
N ASN A 476 -18.12 6.47 0.12
CA ASN A 476 -18.67 5.46 -0.79
C ASN A 476 -18.29 5.64 -2.28
N GLY A 477 -17.77 6.80 -2.66
CA GLY A 477 -17.42 7.13 -4.03
C GLY A 477 -15.94 6.93 -4.35
N GLY A 478 -15.60 6.97 -5.63
CA GLY A 478 -14.20 6.88 -6.09
C GLY A 478 -13.52 5.61 -5.57
N ASP A 479 -12.26 5.75 -5.17
CA ASP A 479 -11.47 4.66 -4.59
C ASP A 479 -11.72 4.43 -3.10
N ARG A 480 -12.52 5.32 -2.48
CA ARG A 480 -12.98 5.25 -1.08
C ARG A 480 -11.79 5.27 -0.12
N GLU A 481 -10.90 6.24 -0.29
CA GLU A 481 -9.56 6.31 0.30
C GLU A 481 -9.50 7.34 1.44
N PRO A 482 -9.75 6.95 2.70
CA PRO A 482 -9.66 7.83 3.86
C PRO A 482 -8.26 8.39 4.07
N ILE A 483 -7.23 7.52 4.06
CA ILE A 483 -5.83 7.89 4.29
C ILE A 483 -4.97 7.25 3.20
N THR A 484 -4.53 8.08 2.26
CA THR A 484 -3.63 7.66 1.16
C THR A 484 -2.41 8.55 1.07
N SER A 485 -1.23 7.93 0.93
CA SER A 485 0.04 8.62 0.73
C SER A 485 0.36 8.81 -0.76
N ASP A 486 -0.14 9.88 -1.37
CA ASP A 486 -0.10 10.16 -2.82
C ASP A 486 1.10 11.03 -3.24
N ALA A 487 2.27 10.43 -3.44
CA ALA A 487 3.50 11.15 -3.81
C ALA A 487 3.95 11.00 -5.27
N SER A 488 3.05 11.20 -6.24
CA SER A 488 3.35 11.03 -7.67
C SER A 488 4.60 11.80 -8.14
N GLY A 489 5.53 11.11 -8.81
CA GLY A 489 6.64 11.73 -9.56
C GLY A 489 8.04 11.25 -9.18
N GLU A 490 9.00 11.48 -10.07
CA GLU A 490 10.39 11.05 -9.92
C GLU A 490 11.35 12.01 -10.61
N VAL A 491 12.49 12.25 -9.96
CA VAL A 491 13.64 12.99 -10.51
C VAL A 491 14.54 12.07 -11.33
N TYR A 492 14.86 10.89 -10.79
CA TYR A 492 15.78 9.94 -11.39
C TYR A 492 15.60 8.54 -10.77
N HIS A 493 15.75 7.49 -11.57
CA HIS A 493 16.09 6.16 -11.08
C HIS A 493 17.17 5.52 -11.98
N GLY A 494 18.03 4.71 -11.40
CA GLY A 494 19.09 4.00 -12.14
C GLY A 494 20.44 4.01 -11.43
N LEU A 495 21.47 3.57 -12.15
CA LEU A 495 22.85 3.48 -11.66
C LEU A 495 23.45 4.86 -11.40
N LEU A 496 24.35 4.95 -10.42
CA LEU A 496 25.20 6.12 -10.25
C LEU A 496 26.44 6.06 -11.17
N ALA A 497 26.98 7.22 -11.51
CA ALA A 497 28.32 7.31 -12.13
C ALA A 497 29.42 7.36 -11.06
N ALA A 498 29.18 8.10 -9.98
CA ALA A 498 30.06 8.22 -8.82
C ALA A 498 29.29 8.84 -7.64
N ALA A 499 29.84 8.71 -6.43
CA ALA A 499 29.39 9.46 -5.26
C ALA A 499 30.55 9.74 -4.30
N ASP A 500 30.38 10.78 -3.49
CA ASP A 500 31.17 11.05 -2.28
C ASP A 500 30.23 11.14 -1.06
N ALA A 501 30.74 11.60 0.09
CA ALA A 501 29.97 11.66 1.33
C ALA A 501 28.68 12.51 1.21
N THR A 502 28.66 13.56 0.38
CA THR A 502 27.55 14.53 0.29
C THR A 502 27.03 14.75 -1.12
N THR A 503 27.59 14.08 -2.12
CA THR A 503 27.29 14.33 -3.53
C THR A 503 27.08 13.02 -4.30
N LEU A 504 26.10 13.00 -5.19
CA LEU A 504 25.89 11.97 -6.19
C LEU A 504 26.13 12.54 -7.59
N THR A 505 26.74 11.75 -8.47
CA THR A 505 26.83 12.03 -9.90
C THR A 505 25.99 11.01 -10.67
N LEU A 506 25.00 11.49 -11.40
CA LEU A 506 24.12 10.71 -12.25
C LEU A 506 24.75 10.53 -13.64
N PRO A 507 24.70 9.33 -14.25
CA PRO A 507 25.20 9.10 -15.59
C PRO A 507 24.32 9.72 -16.68
N GLN A 508 23.06 10.02 -16.35
CA GLN A 508 22.10 10.69 -17.22
C GLN A 508 21.50 11.89 -16.49
N PRO A 509 21.10 12.96 -17.22
CA PRO A 509 20.37 14.09 -16.65
C PRO A 509 19.16 13.66 -15.82
N ALA A 510 19.03 14.23 -14.62
CA ALA A 510 17.79 14.24 -13.85
C ALA A 510 16.65 14.85 -14.68
N LYS A 511 15.44 14.30 -14.52
CA LYS A 511 14.24 14.74 -15.24
C LYS A 511 13.86 16.18 -14.91
N ASP A 512 14.07 16.59 -13.66
CA ASP A 512 13.74 17.91 -13.14
C ASP A 512 14.60 18.23 -11.92
N THR A 513 15.21 19.42 -11.88
CA THR A 513 16.06 19.91 -10.77
C THR A 513 15.46 21.14 -10.08
N GLY A 514 14.16 21.39 -10.28
CA GLY A 514 13.45 22.52 -9.71
C GLY A 514 13.36 22.50 -8.17
N PRO A 515 13.11 23.65 -7.53
CA PRO A 515 13.13 23.80 -6.06
C PRO A 515 12.19 22.85 -5.30
N ARG A 516 11.11 22.37 -5.94
CA ARG A 516 10.16 21.41 -5.34
C ARG A 516 10.80 20.08 -4.93
N TRP A 517 11.94 19.73 -5.52
CA TRP A 517 12.68 18.50 -5.23
C TRP A 517 13.70 18.66 -4.11
N ILE A 518 13.94 19.87 -3.60
CA ILE A 518 14.72 20.06 -2.38
C ILE A 518 13.93 19.46 -1.21
N GLY A 519 14.56 18.57 -0.45
CA GLY A 519 13.93 17.78 0.59
C GLY A 519 13.35 16.44 0.12
N ALA A 520 13.35 16.15 -1.18
CA ALA A 520 13.02 14.83 -1.74
C ALA A 520 14.01 13.77 -1.24
N ALA A 521 13.66 12.49 -1.35
CA ALA A 521 14.51 11.40 -0.88
C ALA A 521 15.29 10.75 -2.03
N VAL A 522 16.57 10.48 -1.76
CA VAL A 522 17.40 9.56 -2.54
C VAL A 522 17.48 8.23 -1.78
N TYR A 523 16.90 7.18 -2.35
CA TYR A 523 16.93 5.81 -1.84
C TYR A 523 18.00 5.01 -2.56
N VAL A 524 18.88 4.31 -1.84
CA VAL A 524 19.82 3.35 -2.44
C VAL A 524 19.17 1.96 -2.48
N VAL A 525 18.59 1.60 -3.62
CA VAL A 525 17.73 0.42 -3.76
C VAL A 525 18.51 -0.88 -4.04
N ASP A 526 19.74 -0.76 -4.54
CA ASP A 526 20.65 -1.88 -4.80
C ASP A 526 22.11 -1.42 -4.81
N GLY A 527 23.05 -2.35 -4.64
CA GLY A 527 24.50 -2.11 -4.64
C GLY A 527 25.04 -1.56 -3.32
N LYS A 528 26.19 -0.88 -3.37
CA LYS A 528 26.87 -0.40 -2.16
C LYS A 528 26.03 0.64 -1.40
N GLY A 529 25.80 0.37 -0.12
CA GLY A 529 24.99 1.25 0.74
C GLY A 529 23.48 1.05 0.59
N VAL A 530 23.04 -0.06 -0.01
CA VAL A 530 21.62 -0.43 -0.11
C VAL A 530 20.90 -0.39 1.23
N GLY A 531 19.65 0.08 1.23
CA GLY A 531 18.80 0.20 2.43
C GLY A 531 18.99 1.50 3.21
N GLN A 532 19.90 2.38 2.78
CA GLN A 532 20.03 3.73 3.34
C GLN A 532 19.40 4.78 2.39
N TRP A 533 19.04 5.94 2.92
CA TRP A 533 18.44 7.04 2.17
C TRP A 533 18.95 8.39 2.68
N ARG A 534 18.86 9.46 1.87
CA ARG A 534 19.17 10.85 2.28
C ARG A 534 18.23 11.87 1.64
N LYS A 535 18.12 13.06 2.23
CA LYS A 535 17.37 14.17 1.62
C LYS A 535 18.23 14.86 0.57
N VAL A 536 17.62 15.22 -0.56
CA VAL A 536 18.20 16.12 -1.55
C VAL A 536 18.37 17.50 -0.92
N ALA A 537 19.61 17.96 -0.83
CA ALA A 537 19.96 19.30 -0.35
C ALA A 537 20.01 20.34 -1.49
N GLY A 538 20.19 19.88 -2.73
CA GLY A 538 20.21 20.75 -3.91
C GLY A 538 20.77 20.04 -5.14
N PHE A 539 20.89 20.79 -6.24
CA PHE A 539 21.44 20.32 -7.52
C PHE A 539 22.50 21.30 -8.05
N ASP A 540 23.49 20.78 -8.79
CA ASP A 540 24.48 21.54 -9.55
C ASP A 540 24.45 21.06 -11.00
N GLY A 541 23.64 21.74 -11.83
CA GLY A 541 23.26 21.22 -13.14
C GLY A 541 22.39 19.96 -13.05
N PRO A 542 22.15 19.25 -14.18
CA PRO A 542 21.20 18.16 -14.22
C PRO A 542 21.75 16.81 -13.74
N THR A 543 23.06 16.67 -13.54
CA THR A 543 23.69 15.38 -13.22
C THR A 543 24.27 15.31 -11.81
N LYS A 544 24.35 16.42 -11.07
CA LYS A 544 24.96 16.44 -9.74
C LYS A 544 23.93 16.77 -8.68
N VAL A 545 23.78 15.88 -7.70
CA VAL A 545 22.81 15.98 -6.62
C VAL A 545 23.54 16.08 -5.29
N PHE A 546 23.24 17.09 -4.49
CA PHE A 546 23.74 17.20 -3.12
C PHE A 546 22.76 16.55 -2.15
N VAL A 547 23.28 15.88 -1.12
CA VAL A 547 22.47 15.21 -0.09
C VAL A 547 22.85 15.66 1.32
N ASN A 548 21.88 15.60 2.24
CA ASN A 548 22.07 15.87 3.66
C ASN A 548 21.15 14.97 4.51
N PRO A 549 21.66 14.33 5.60
CA PRO A 549 23.05 14.28 6.06
C PRO A 549 24.01 13.54 5.09
N PRO A 550 25.33 13.54 5.34
CA PRO A 550 26.27 12.71 4.59
C PRO A 550 25.93 11.22 4.68
N TRP A 551 26.34 10.43 3.69
CA TRP A 551 26.18 8.97 3.69
C TRP A 551 26.99 8.30 4.80
N ASP A 552 26.40 7.31 5.47
CA ASP A 552 27.12 6.46 6.43
C ASP A 552 28.03 5.49 5.67
N VAL A 553 27.51 4.92 4.57
CA VAL A 553 28.27 4.14 3.60
C VAL A 553 28.17 4.82 2.25
N VAL A 554 29.26 5.43 1.77
CA VAL A 554 29.25 6.14 0.47
C VAL A 554 28.90 5.17 -0.67
N PRO A 555 27.78 5.40 -1.41
CA PRO A 555 27.43 4.63 -2.60
C PRO A 555 28.51 4.77 -3.68
N ASP A 556 28.43 3.96 -4.74
CA ASP A 556 29.35 4.05 -5.87
C ASP A 556 28.67 3.67 -7.20
N ALA A 557 29.46 3.48 -8.26
CA ALA A 557 28.96 3.15 -9.59
C ALA A 557 28.23 1.80 -9.68
N THR A 558 28.30 0.95 -8.64
CA THR A 558 27.52 -0.29 -8.54
C THR A 558 26.12 -0.05 -7.95
N SER A 559 25.87 1.14 -7.42
CA SER A 559 24.66 1.45 -6.68
C SER A 559 23.55 1.94 -7.60
N THR A 560 22.37 1.39 -7.43
CA THR A 560 21.14 1.87 -8.07
C THR A 560 20.38 2.72 -7.08
N VAL A 561 19.89 3.88 -7.52
CA VAL A 561 19.10 4.79 -6.68
C VAL A 561 17.73 5.08 -7.28
N SER A 562 16.80 5.51 -6.43
CA SER A 562 15.58 6.21 -6.83
C SER A 562 15.49 7.55 -6.11
N ILE A 563 15.15 8.62 -6.84
CA ILE A 563 14.99 9.98 -6.33
C ILE A 563 13.54 10.41 -6.55
N VAL A 564 12.76 10.45 -5.47
CA VAL A 564 11.30 10.72 -5.46
C VAL A 564 10.94 11.61 -4.28
N TYR A 565 9.71 12.14 -4.23
CA TYR A 565 9.24 12.88 -3.06
C TYR A 565 9.41 12.08 -1.76
N LEU A 566 9.55 12.78 -0.65
CA LEU A 566 9.70 12.18 0.66
C LEU A 566 8.41 12.28 1.48
N LEU A 567 7.79 11.12 1.76
CA LEU A 567 6.73 11.00 2.74
C LEU A 567 7.30 10.32 3.98
N HIS A 568 7.56 11.10 5.04
CA HIS A 568 8.40 10.65 6.15
C HIS A 568 7.71 10.74 7.51
N ARG A 569 7.77 9.65 8.29
CA ARG A 569 7.37 9.62 9.71
C ARG A 569 5.94 10.05 9.97
N TRP A 570 5.00 9.26 9.49
CA TRP A 570 3.58 9.42 9.81
C TRP A 570 3.22 8.48 10.96
N LEU A 571 2.42 9.01 11.90
CA LEU A 571 1.84 8.30 13.01
C LEU A 571 0.33 8.21 12.76
N VAL A 572 -0.17 7.02 12.46
CA VAL A 572 -1.61 6.74 12.25
C VAL A 572 -2.09 5.93 13.43
N ILE A 573 -2.63 6.60 14.45
CA ILE A 573 -2.81 6.05 15.81
C ILE A 573 -4.29 6.02 16.20
N ASP A 574 -4.79 4.86 16.61
CA ASP A 574 -6.10 4.69 17.24
C ASP A 574 -7.28 5.30 16.44
N ASN A 575 -7.24 5.20 15.10
CA ASN A 575 -8.34 5.65 14.24
C ASN A 575 -9.35 4.52 13.99
N GLU A 576 -10.59 4.90 13.71
CA GLU A 576 -11.67 3.98 13.35
C GLU A 576 -12.16 4.22 11.92
N PHE A 577 -12.23 3.15 11.13
CA PHE A 577 -12.62 3.18 9.72
C PHE A 577 -13.82 2.27 9.50
N THR A 578 -14.87 2.80 8.90
CA THR A 578 -16.11 2.05 8.65
C THR A 578 -16.71 2.44 7.32
N ASP A 579 -17.04 1.44 6.49
CA ASP A 579 -17.67 1.63 5.18
C ASP A 579 -16.83 2.55 4.27
N THR A 580 -15.54 2.26 4.20
CA THR A 580 -14.56 2.88 3.30
C THR A 580 -13.89 1.81 2.44
N GLY A 581 -13.04 2.22 1.50
CA GLY A 581 -12.20 1.35 0.68
C GLY A 581 -11.03 0.83 1.51
N MET A 582 -9.81 1.22 1.18
CA MET A 582 -8.67 0.90 2.04
C MET A 582 -8.60 1.83 3.26
N ALA A 583 -8.52 1.28 4.48
CA ALA A 583 -8.48 2.12 5.69
C ALA A 583 -7.19 2.96 5.75
N VAL A 584 -6.04 2.35 5.44
CA VAL A 584 -4.77 3.06 5.31
C VAL A 584 -4.01 2.52 4.11
N GLN A 585 -3.61 3.43 3.22
CA GLN A 585 -2.89 3.13 1.98
C GLN A 585 -1.60 3.94 1.94
N PHE A 586 -0.47 3.31 2.23
CA PHE A 586 0.85 3.94 2.02
C PHE A 586 1.32 3.69 0.58
N TYR A 587 0.81 4.51 -0.34
CA TYR A 587 0.89 4.40 -1.80
C TYR A 587 2.18 4.97 -2.42
N GLY A 588 3.30 4.27 -2.19
CA GLY A 588 4.63 4.73 -2.64
C GLY A 588 5.24 5.80 -1.74
N ALA A 589 6.57 5.97 -1.86
CA ALA A 589 7.40 6.99 -1.20
C ALA A 589 7.34 7.05 0.34
N ALA A 590 6.60 6.14 0.97
CA ALA A 590 6.41 6.06 2.41
C ALA A 590 7.68 5.59 3.13
N LEU A 591 8.07 6.31 4.17
CA LEU A 591 9.29 6.06 4.92
C LEU A 591 9.07 6.21 6.43
N GLU A 592 9.41 5.16 7.18
CA GLU A 592 9.33 5.13 8.64
C GLU A 592 7.93 5.47 9.20
N HIS A 593 6.86 5.07 8.51
CA HIS A 593 5.49 5.23 9.00
C HIS A 593 5.15 4.15 10.04
N ILE A 594 4.33 4.54 11.02
CA ILE A 594 3.79 3.63 12.04
C ILE A 594 2.28 3.79 12.06
N ALA A 595 1.58 2.67 11.92
CA ALA A 595 0.15 2.58 12.14
C ALA A 595 -0.13 1.63 13.30
N ALA A 596 -0.74 2.16 14.36
CA ALA A 596 -0.96 1.40 15.59
C ALA A 596 -2.34 1.59 16.19
N GLY A 597 -2.93 0.51 16.71
CA GLY A 597 -4.20 0.54 17.44
C GLY A 597 -5.43 0.90 16.61
N ASN A 598 -5.31 0.96 15.28
CA ASN A 598 -6.42 1.31 14.40
C ASN A 598 -7.42 0.16 14.29
N ARG A 599 -8.69 0.49 14.01
CA ARG A 599 -9.79 -0.48 13.88
C ARG A 599 -10.50 -0.29 12.55
N SER A 600 -10.67 -1.37 11.79
CA SER A 600 -11.30 -1.38 10.46
C SER A 600 -12.51 -2.31 10.43
N SER A 601 -13.62 -1.85 9.87
CA SER A 601 -14.82 -2.65 9.59
C SER A 601 -15.35 -2.38 8.19
N ARG A 602 -15.56 -3.43 7.39
CA ARG A 602 -16.04 -3.34 6.00
C ARG A 602 -15.15 -2.43 5.14
N THR A 603 -13.84 -2.56 5.35
CA THR A 603 -12.79 -1.89 4.56
C THR A 603 -11.85 -2.96 3.99
N ALA A 604 -11.00 -2.61 3.03
CA ALA A 604 -9.99 -3.52 2.47
C ALA A 604 -8.81 -3.76 3.43
N GLY A 605 -8.76 -3.05 4.57
CA GLY A 605 -7.70 -3.16 5.57
C GLY A 605 -6.57 -2.13 5.37
N TYR A 606 -5.32 -2.56 5.61
CA TYR A 606 -4.16 -1.69 5.84
C TYR A 606 -2.96 -2.10 5.00
N HIS A 607 -2.54 -1.33 3.99
CA HIS A 607 -1.42 -1.75 3.14
C HIS A 607 -0.36 -0.66 2.92
N ASN A 608 0.85 -1.13 2.61
CA ASN A 608 1.93 -0.32 2.07
C ASN A 608 2.45 -0.88 0.75
N PHE A 609 2.75 0.02 -0.19
CA PHE A 609 3.12 -0.28 -1.56
C PHE A 609 4.42 0.42 -1.92
N GLY A 610 5.43 -0.34 -2.30
CA GLY A 610 6.48 0.15 -3.17
C GLY A 610 6.01 -0.08 -4.60
N MET A 611 6.01 0.96 -5.44
CA MET A 611 5.33 0.85 -6.73
C MET A 611 5.86 1.79 -7.81
N ASN A 612 5.43 1.55 -9.04
CA ASN A 612 5.58 2.51 -10.12
C ASN A 612 4.33 3.40 -10.19
N TYR A 613 4.42 4.58 -9.60
CA TYR A 613 3.36 5.59 -9.65
C TYR A 613 3.93 6.91 -10.17
N HIS A 614 3.90 7.10 -11.49
CA HIS A 614 4.61 8.19 -12.17
C HIS A 614 6.12 8.23 -11.86
N GLY A 615 6.71 7.08 -11.54
CA GLY A 615 8.06 6.96 -11.01
C GLY A 615 8.23 5.75 -10.08
N MET A 616 9.46 5.29 -9.89
CA MET A 616 9.79 4.16 -9.01
C MET A 616 9.83 4.62 -7.55
N GLN A 617 8.71 4.46 -6.85
CA GLN A 617 8.52 4.97 -5.49
C GLN A 617 8.69 3.87 -4.43
N PRO A 618 9.80 3.87 -3.65
CA PRO A 618 10.00 2.86 -2.60
C PRO A 618 9.12 3.09 -1.37
N SER A 619 8.78 2.02 -0.65
CA SER A 619 8.04 2.05 0.63
C SER A 619 8.78 1.29 1.71
N TRP A 620 9.47 2.00 2.61
CA TRP A 620 10.48 1.44 3.49
C TRP A 620 10.20 1.67 4.97
N PHE A 621 10.55 0.68 5.79
CA PHE A 621 10.56 0.75 7.26
C PHE A 621 9.18 1.01 7.87
N ILE A 622 8.15 0.35 7.33
CA ILE A 622 6.74 0.48 7.74
C ILE A 622 6.42 -0.48 8.89
N GLN A 623 5.67 -0.01 9.89
CA GLN A 623 5.29 -0.83 11.05
C GLN A 623 3.78 -0.79 11.32
N TRP A 624 3.18 -1.98 11.40
CA TRP A 624 1.76 -2.24 11.69
C TRP A 624 1.64 -2.93 13.05
N PHE A 625 1.19 -2.21 14.07
CA PHE A 625 1.14 -2.69 15.44
C PHE A 625 -0.25 -2.70 16.04
N ASP A 626 -0.64 -3.83 16.64
CA ASP A 626 -1.83 -3.88 17.50
C ASP A 626 -3.12 -3.35 16.81
N ASN A 627 -3.20 -3.43 15.47
CA ASN A 627 -4.37 -3.02 14.69
C ASN A 627 -5.40 -4.16 14.61
N GLU A 628 -6.67 -3.80 14.40
CA GLU A 628 -7.77 -4.74 14.28
C GLU A 628 -8.52 -4.63 12.95
N ILE A 629 -8.81 -5.78 12.33
CA ILE A 629 -9.83 -5.90 11.29
C ILE A 629 -11.00 -6.67 11.90
N LEU A 630 -12.07 -5.93 12.20
CA LEU A 630 -13.26 -6.43 12.91
C LEU A 630 -14.26 -7.12 11.98
N GLU A 631 -14.39 -6.63 10.75
CA GLU A 631 -15.26 -7.19 9.71
C GLU A 631 -14.53 -7.10 8.37
N GLY A 632 -14.04 -8.23 7.86
CA GLY A 632 -13.23 -8.29 6.65
C GLY A 632 -14.02 -8.57 5.36
N ASN A 633 -15.34 -8.71 5.45
CA ASN A 633 -16.19 -8.95 4.29
C ASN A 633 -16.44 -7.65 3.53
N ILE A 634 -15.79 -7.47 2.37
CA ILE A 634 -15.83 -6.21 1.63
C ILE A 634 -16.28 -6.40 0.17
N TYR A 635 -17.20 -5.53 -0.25
CA TYR A 635 -17.47 -5.23 -1.66
C TYR A 635 -16.43 -4.24 -2.19
N ARG A 636 -15.83 -4.55 -3.34
CA ARG A 636 -14.70 -3.80 -3.94
C ARG A 636 -13.45 -3.85 -3.03
N ALA A 637 -12.90 -5.05 -2.85
CA ALA A 637 -11.71 -5.32 -2.05
C ALA A 637 -10.41 -5.00 -2.82
N ASP A 638 -9.27 -5.12 -2.12
CA ASP A 638 -7.92 -4.87 -2.64
C ASP A 638 -7.65 -3.38 -2.95
N HIS A 639 -6.43 -3.07 -3.38
CA HIS A 639 -6.07 -1.73 -3.84
C HIS A 639 -6.94 -1.28 -5.01
N ASP A 640 -7.24 0.03 -5.05
CA ASP A 640 -7.94 0.72 -6.13
C ASP A 640 -9.24 0.00 -6.55
N ASN A 641 -9.93 -0.61 -5.58
CA ASN A 641 -11.15 -1.39 -5.77
C ASN A 641 -11.03 -2.53 -6.81
N TRP A 642 -9.81 -3.07 -7.00
CA TRP A 642 -9.47 -4.01 -8.07
C TRP A 642 -10.30 -5.30 -8.03
N ARG A 643 -10.58 -5.83 -6.84
CA ARG A 643 -11.37 -7.06 -6.67
C ARG A 643 -12.82 -6.72 -6.38
N LEU A 644 -13.76 -7.20 -7.21
CA LEU A 644 -15.20 -6.92 -7.02
C LEU A 644 -15.73 -7.34 -5.63
N SER A 645 -15.23 -8.44 -5.09
CA SER A 645 -15.56 -8.96 -3.77
C SER A 645 -14.36 -9.73 -3.24
N GLY A 646 -14.09 -9.63 -1.95
CA GLY A 646 -12.97 -10.30 -1.31
C GLY A 646 -12.90 -10.07 0.19
N ASP A 647 -11.84 -10.63 0.75
CA ASP A 647 -11.47 -10.50 2.16
C ASP A 647 -10.56 -9.28 2.35
N ALA A 648 -10.60 -8.67 3.54
CA ALA A 648 -9.72 -7.59 3.94
C ALA A 648 -8.30 -8.09 4.27
N HIS A 649 -7.32 -7.18 4.35
CA HIS A 649 -5.95 -7.60 4.56
C HIS A 649 -5.06 -6.58 5.27
N ILE A 650 -4.02 -7.10 5.92
CA ILE A 650 -2.81 -6.32 6.22
C ILE A 650 -1.78 -6.72 5.17
N GLY A 651 -1.31 -5.74 4.39
CA GLY A 651 -0.64 -6.00 3.12
C GLY A 651 0.68 -5.26 2.95
N ALA A 652 1.68 -5.95 2.41
CA ALA A 652 2.92 -5.33 1.95
C ALA A 652 3.21 -5.77 0.50
N TYR A 653 3.20 -4.81 -0.41
CA TYR A 653 3.17 -5.05 -1.85
C TYR A 653 4.33 -4.40 -2.60
N GLY A 654 4.75 -5.01 -3.69
CA GLY A 654 5.64 -4.43 -4.71
C GLY A 654 4.95 -4.37 -6.08
N LEU A 655 4.47 -3.21 -6.51
CA LEU A 655 3.65 -3.04 -7.73
C LEU A 655 4.45 -2.34 -8.85
N VAL A 656 5.33 -3.07 -9.52
CA VAL A 656 6.26 -2.53 -10.55
C VAL A 656 6.31 -3.39 -11.81
N GLY A 657 6.69 -2.82 -12.95
CA GLY A 657 6.92 -3.55 -14.20
C GLY A 657 8.08 -4.57 -14.12
N GLY A 658 8.21 -5.43 -15.14
CA GLY A 658 9.21 -6.50 -15.21
C GLY A 658 10.67 -6.05 -15.41
N ASP A 659 10.88 -4.76 -15.68
CA ASP A 659 12.18 -4.10 -15.79
C ASP A 659 12.84 -3.86 -14.42
N TRP A 660 12.05 -3.68 -13.37
CA TRP A 660 12.55 -3.56 -12.00
C TRP A 660 12.88 -4.94 -11.40
N LYS A 661 13.98 -5.09 -10.66
CA LYS A 661 14.35 -6.41 -10.08
C LYS A 661 14.74 -6.36 -8.60
N TYR A 662 14.61 -5.20 -7.99
CA TYR A 662 15.11 -4.93 -6.65
C TYR A 662 13.94 -4.81 -5.66
N PRO A 663 14.19 -4.95 -4.34
CA PRO A 663 13.18 -4.62 -3.35
C PRO A 663 12.73 -3.17 -3.50
N ILE A 664 11.44 -2.97 -3.78
CA ILE A 664 10.82 -1.66 -3.76
C ILE A 664 10.09 -1.42 -2.43
N THR A 665 9.66 -2.50 -1.79
CA THR A 665 9.16 -2.51 -0.41
C THR A 665 10.16 -3.22 0.49
N LEU A 666 10.67 -2.50 1.50
CA LEU A 666 11.76 -2.98 2.34
C LEU A 666 11.45 -2.76 3.82
N GLY A 667 11.64 -3.79 4.65
CA GLY A 667 11.61 -3.62 6.10
C GLY A 667 10.21 -3.36 6.65
N THR A 668 9.30 -4.32 6.50
CA THR A 668 7.94 -4.22 7.08
C THR A 668 7.81 -5.05 8.35
N VAL A 669 7.20 -4.52 9.40
CA VAL A 669 6.89 -5.25 10.63
C VAL A 669 5.37 -5.27 10.85
N MET A 670 4.79 -6.46 10.94
CA MET A 670 3.37 -6.68 11.27
C MET A 670 3.32 -7.46 12.57
N ARG A 671 2.99 -6.78 13.67
CA ARG A 671 3.07 -7.37 15.01
C ARG A 671 1.81 -7.15 15.83
N ARG A 672 1.33 -8.23 16.45
CA ARG A 672 0.19 -8.24 17.39
C ARG A 672 -1.12 -7.69 16.81
N ASN A 673 -1.29 -7.72 15.50
CA ASN A 673 -2.57 -7.36 14.89
C ASN A 673 -3.60 -8.50 15.09
N HIS A 674 -4.88 -8.17 15.11
CA HIS A 674 -5.98 -9.12 15.24
C HIS A 674 -6.96 -8.99 14.06
N LEU A 675 -7.05 -10.05 13.26
CA LEU A 675 -7.93 -10.16 12.11
C LEU A 675 -9.07 -11.13 12.48
N HIS A 676 -10.27 -10.62 12.74
CA HIS A 676 -11.36 -11.38 13.37
C HIS A 676 -12.13 -12.31 12.42
N ASN A 677 -12.30 -11.90 11.17
CA ASN A 677 -12.99 -12.69 10.14
C ASN A 677 -12.66 -12.17 8.75
N ASN A 678 -12.78 -13.05 7.74
CA ASN A 678 -12.70 -12.68 6.32
C ASN A 678 -11.50 -11.78 6.03
N ALA A 679 -10.36 -12.11 6.63
CA ALA A 679 -9.17 -11.29 6.52
C ALA A 679 -7.89 -12.12 6.58
N SER A 680 -6.83 -11.59 5.97
CA SER A 680 -5.54 -12.27 5.87
C SER A 680 -4.35 -11.30 5.93
N ILE A 681 -3.16 -11.84 6.14
CA ILE A 681 -1.91 -11.11 5.90
C ILE A 681 -1.39 -11.47 4.51
N VAL A 682 -1.09 -10.48 3.68
CA VAL A 682 -0.68 -10.70 2.28
C VAL A 682 0.66 -10.01 2.00
N LEU A 683 1.61 -10.77 1.46
CA LEU A 683 2.97 -10.30 1.21
C LEU A 683 3.41 -10.61 -0.22
N GLY A 684 4.06 -9.65 -0.87
CA GLY A 684 4.47 -9.75 -2.27
C GLY A 684 3.41 -9.14 -3.18
N SER A 685 3.38 -9.51 -4.46
CA SER A 685 2.39 -9.00 -5.42
C SER A 685 2.11 -9.97 -6.56
N GLU A 686 0.85 -9.98 -7.01
CA GLU A 686 0.39 -10.55 -8.27
C GLU A 686 0.16 -9.40 -9.27
N LEU A 687 1.06 -9.20 -10.23
CA LEU A 687 0.87 -8.17 -11.27
C LEU A 687 -0.04 -8.69 -12.40
N GLY A 688 -1.30 -8.96 -12.08
CA GLY A 688 -2.33 -9.34 -13.05
C GLY A 688 -2.06 -10.62 -13.86
N ARG A 689 -2.98 -10.93 -14.79
CA ARG A 689 -3.07 -12.19 -15.55
C ARG A 689 -1.85 -12.54 -16.42
N THR A 690 -0.85 -11.66 -16.51
CA THR A 690 0.38 -11.85 -17.30
C THR A 690 1.64 -11.99 -16.43
N ALA A 691 1.55 -11.88 -15.10
CA ALA A 691 2.70 -11.97 -14.19
C ALA A 691 2.80 -13.27 -13.39
N GLY A 692 2.01 -14.29 -13.72
CA GLY A 692 2.19 -15.62 -13.15
C GLY A 692 3.62 -16.09 -13.40
N GLY A 693 4.40 -16.25 -12.32
CA GLY A 693 5.78 -16.75 -12.37
C GLY A 693 6.90 -15.74 -12.10
N ARG A 694 6.61 -14.49 -11.70
CA ARG A 694 7.67 -13.56 -11.31
C ARG A 694 8.23 -13.90 -9.92
N THR A 695 9.56 -13.92 -9.79
CA THR A 695 10.28 -14.31 -8.56
C THR A 695 11.26 -13.26 -8.05
N ASP A 696 11.23 -12.04 -8.58
CA ASP A 696 12.09 -10.96 -8.09
C ASP A 696 11.70 -10.57 -6.65
N PRO A 697 12.64 -10.18 -5.78
CA PRO A 697 12.38 -9.89 -4.36
C PRO A 697 11.75 -8.51 -4.15
N LEU A 698 10.61 -8.24 -4.78
CA LEU A 698 9.95 -6.92 -4.77
C LEU A 698 9.56 -6.46 -3.36
N VAL A 699 9.26 -7.41 -2.47
CA VAL A 699 9.01 -7.21 -1.05
C VAL A 699 10.06 -8.00 -0.27
N SER A 700 10.87 -7.33 0.53
CA SER A 700 11.97 -7.99 1.26
C SER A 700 12.11 -7.49 2.69
N GLY A 701 12.53 -8.39 3.58
CA GLY A 701 12.76 -8.09 4.99
C GLY A 701 11.45 -7.79 5.71
N VAL A 702 10.70 -8.85 5.99
CA VAL A 702 9.41 -8.75 6.67
C VAL A 702 9.46 -9.54 7.97
N VAL A 703 8.87 -8.99 9.04
CA VAL A 703 8.58 -9.71 10.28
C VAL A 703 7.07 -9.73 10.46
N VAL A 704 6.48 -10.92 10.53
CA VAL A 704 5.07 -11.13 10.87
C VAL A 704 5.01 -11.92 12.17
N GLU A 705 4.71 -11.27 13.28
CA GLU A 705 4.78 -11.94 14.57
C GLU A 705 3.69 -11.61 15.59
N GLY A 706 3.27 -12.62 16.33
CA GLY A 706 2.28 -12.48 17.41
C GLY A 706 0.89 -12.04 16.93
N ASN A 707 0.59 -12.12 15.64
CA ASN A 707 -0.72 -11.77 15.10
C ASN A 707 -1.74 -12.88 15.38
N THR A 708 -3.01 -12.53 15.53
CA THR A 708 -4.12 -13.49 15.66
C THR A 708 -5.03 -13.36 14.45
N ILE A 709 -5.27 -14.45 13.74
CA ILE A 709 -6.11 -14.49 12.54
C ILE A 709 -7.20 -15.54 12.73
N GLU A 710 -8.45 -15.13 12.53
CA GLU A 710 -9.62 -15.93 12.85
C GLU A 710 -10.62 -15.95 11.69
N ASN A 711 -11.40 -17.04 11.58
CA ASN A 711 -12.55 -17.17 10.68
C ASN A 711 -12.27 -16.75 9.23
N SER A 712 -11.24 -17.36 8.61
CA SER A 712 -10.78 -17.01 7.27
C SER A 712 -10.42 -18.25 6.45
N ASP A 713 -10.52 -18.15 5.13
CA ASP A 713 -10.11 -19.26 4.25
C ASP A 713 -8.58 -19.39 4.20
N VAL A 714 -7.87 -18.25 4.22
CA VAL A 714 -6.41 -18.19 4.21
C VAL A 714 -5.95 -17.25 5.33
N GLY A 715 -5.05 -17.72 6.19
CA GLY A 715 -4.49 -16.88 7.25
C GLY A 715 -3.45 -15.91 6.70
N MET A 716 -2.44 -16.46 6.01
CA MET A 716 -1.37 -15.69 5.39
C MET A 716 -1.12 -16.14 3.96
N HIS A 717 -0.92 -15.19 3.05
CA HIS A 717 -0.58 -15.46 1.65
C HIS A 717 0.76 -14.81 1.30
N LEU A 718 1.71 -15.63 0.88
CA LEU A 718 3.05 -15.21 0.43
C LEU A 718 3.16 -15.51 -1.06
N PHE A 719 3.24 -14.45 -1.87
CA PHE A 719 3.56 -14.55 -3.28
C PHE A 719 5.04 -14.87 -3.48
N GLN A 720 5.41 -15.38 -4.66
CA GLN A 720 6.81 -15.67 -5.02
C GLN A 720 7.75 -14.45 -4.95
N THR A 721 7.20 -13.23 -4.94
CA THR A 721 7.95 -11.96 -4.85
C THR A 721 8.22 -11.50 -3.41
N ALA A 722 7.76 -12.25 -2.40
CA ALA A 722 8.01 -11.98 -0.99
C ALA A 722 9.25 -12.76 -0.49
N HIS A 723 10.32 -12.04 -0.15
CA HIS A 723 11.60 -12.61 0.27
C HIS A 723 11.97 -12.21 1.70
N ASN A 724 12.83 -13.01 2.33
CA ASN A 724 13.35 -12.73 3.69
C ASN A 724 12.24 -12.45 4.72
N VAL A 725 11.14 -13.20 4.62
CA VAL A 725 10.00 -13.15 5.54
C VAL A 725 10.31 -14.01 6.76
N TRP A 726 10.12 -13.46 7.95
CA TRP A 726 10.22 -14.18 9.22
C TRP A 726 8.86 -14.18 9.90
N MET A 727 8.31 -15.37 10.14
CA MET A 727 7.00 -15.57 10.76
C MET A 727 7.18 -16.30 12.09
N THR A 728 6.67 -15.75 13.19
CA THR A 728 6.78 -16.42 14.50
C THR A 728 5.63 -16.04 15.44
N GLY A 729 5.18 -16.98 16.27
CA GLY A 729 4.17 -16.72 17.31
C GLY A 729 2.79 -16.30 16.81
N ASN A 730 2.47 -16.43 15.51
CA ASN A 730 1.13 -16.13 14.99
C ASN A 730 0.14 -17.23 15.37
N GLN A 731 -1.10 -16.85 15.65
CA GLN A 731 -2.19 -17.75 16.06
C GLN A 731 -3.28 -17.78 14.99
N PHE A 732 -3.78 -18.98 14.68
CA PHE A 732 -4.84 -19.19 13.71
C PHE A 732 -6.02 -19.92 14.37
N ARG A 733 -7.24 -19.37 14.27
CA ARG A 733 -8.46 -19.99 14.83
C ARG A 733 -9.53 -20.08 13.77
N ASN A 734 -10.04 -21.28 13.48
CA ASN A 734 -11.00 -21.47 12.38
C ASN A 734 -10.49 -20.91 11.02
N VAL A 735 -9.25 -21.27 10.67
CA VAL A 735 -8.61 -20.87 9.40
C VAL A 735 -8.36 -22.10 8.55
N LYS A 736 -8.91 -22.17 7.33
CA LYS A 736 -8.82 -23.38 6.48
C LYS A 736 -7.38 -23.67 6.05
N LEU A 737 -6.66 -22.66 5.59
CA LEU A 737 -5.26 -22.73 5.21
C LEU A 737 -4.46 -21.66 5.96
N GLN A 738 -3.69 -22.07 6.97
CA GLN A 738 -2.95 -21.11 7.82
C GLN A 738 -1.95 -20.26 7.03
N VAL A 739 -1.15 -20.92 6.18
CA VAL A 739 -0.17 -20.26 5.32
C VAL A 739 -0.26 -20.84 3.92
N ARG A 740 -0.52 -19.97 2.95
CA ARG A 740 -0.37 -20.24 1.52
C ARG A 740 0.94 -19.61 1.05
N ASP A 741 1.96 -20.43 0.93
CA ASP A 741 3.23 -20.04 0.31
C ASP A 741 3.21 -20.49 -1.16
N GLU A 742 3.16 -19.53 -2.08
CA GLU A 742 3.05 -19.82 -3.51
C GLU A 742 4.24 -20.62 -4.04
N VAL A 743 5.46 -20.38 -3.54
CA VAL A 743 6.65 -21.16 -3.94
C VAL A 743 6.50 -22.61 -3.49
N ALA A 744 6.04 -22.83 -2.26
CA ALA A 744 5.81 -24.17 -1.73
C ALA A 744 4.67 -24.88 -2.47
N VAL A 745 3.58 -24.17 -2.79
CA VAL A 745 2.44 -24.69 -3.55
C VAL A 745 2.88 -25.11 -4.95
N LEU A 746 3.54 -24.23 -5.70
CA LEU A 746 4.01 -24.53 -7.05
C LEU A 746 5.01 -25.69 -7.07
N LYS A 747 5.89 -25.76 -6.07
CA LYS A 747 6.81 -26.90 -5.91
C LYS A 747 6.05 -28.20 -5.67
N ALA A 748 5.08 -28.20 -4.76
CA ALA A 748 4.26 -29.38 -4.48
C ALA A 748 3.43 -29.81 -5.71
N GLU A 749 2.91 -28.85 -6.48
CA GLU A 749 2.21 -29.11 -7.74
C GLU A 749 3.15 -29.69 -8.80
N ALA A 750 4.37 -29.16 -8.95
CA ALA A 750 5.38 -29.71 -9.85
C ALA A 750 5.78 -31.14 -9.46
N GLU A 751 6.05 -31.39 -8.18
CA GLU A 751 6.35 -32.74 -7.65
C GLU A 751 5.16 -33.70 -7.83
N ARG A 752 3.92 -33.22 -7.64
CA ARG A 752 2.71 -34.00 -7.91
C ARG A 752 2.61 -34.33 -9.40
N ARG A 753 2.92 -33.38 -10.28
CA ARG A 753 2.87 -33.54 -11.74
C ARG A 753 3.92 -34.53 -12.23
N GLU A 754 5.15 -34.47 -11.71
CA GLU A 754 6.23 -35.39 -12.06
C GLU A 754 5.88 -36.86 -11.82
N LYS A 755 5.08 -37.18 -10.78
CA LYS A 755 4.62 -38.55 -10.51
C LYS A 755 3.80 -39.15 -11.65
N PHE A 756 3.17 -38.32 -12.48
CA PHE A 756 2.33 -38.77 -13.59
C PHE A 756 3.07 -38.77 -14.92
N LEU A 757 4.01 -37.83 -15.11
CA LEU A 757 4.80 -37.74 -16.35
C LEU A 757 5.53 -39.07 -16.59
N ASN A 758 5.33 -39.65 -17.76
CA ASN A 758 5.95 -40.93 -18.17
C ASN A 758 5.60 -42.14 -17.29
N SER A 759 4.62 -42.05 -16.39
CA SER A 759 4.14 -43.18 -15.60
C SER A 759 3.52 -44.26 -16.50
N PRO A 760 3.82 -45.56 -16.28
CA PRO A 760 3.18 -46.64 -17.04
C PRO A 760 1.67 -46.71 -16.77
N ASN A 761 1.23 -46.29 -15.58
CA ASN A 761 -0.16 -46.34 -15.13
C ASN A 761 -0.96 -45.09 -15.57
N PRO A 762 -2.28 -45.19 -15.73
CA PRO A 762 -3.12 -44.02 -15.99
C PRO A 762 -3.01 -42.98 -14.86
N MET A 763 -3.05 -41.71 -15.24
CA MET A 763 -3.14 -40.57 -14.31
C MET A 763 -4.54 -40.48 -13.70
N ALA A 764 -5.59 -40.75 -14.47
CA ALA A 764 -6.98 -40.75 -14.00
C ALA A 764 -7.78 -41.85 -14.71
N VAL A 765 -8.73 -42.47 -13.99
CA VAL A 765 -9.65 -43.47 -14.52
C VAL A 765 -11.05 -43.23 -13.98
N TRP A 766 -12.03 -43.05 -14.88
CA TRP A 766 -13.44 -43.07 -14.56
C TRP A 766 -14.07 -44.28 -15.25
N ASP A 767 -14.15 -45.39 -14.50
CA ASP A 767 -14.77 -46.66 -14.89
C ASP A 767 -16.26 -46.73 -14.52
N PHE A 768 -16.77 -45.71 -13.84
CA PHE A 768 -18.14 -45.59 -13.37
C PHE A 768 -18.60 -46.65 -12.37
N GLU A 769 -17.72 -47.48 -11.81
CA GLU A 769 -18.12 -48.53 -10.85
C GLU A 769 -18.42 -47.97 -9.45
N LYS A 770 -17.76 -46.86 -9.08
CA LYS A 770 -17.97 -46.17 -7.78
C LYS A 770 -18.56 -44.78 -7.97
N VAL A 771 -19.89 -44.70 -7.96
CA VAL A 771 -20.64 -43.46 -8.15
C VAL A 771 -21.55 -43.11 -6.97
N ILE A 772 -21.77 -41.82 -6.76
CA ILE A 772 -22.86 -41.29 -5.93
C ILE A 772 -23.89 -40.69 -6.89
N ALA A 773 -25.08 -41.28 -6.93
CA ALA A 773 -26.22 -40.79 -7.71
C ALA A 773 -27.36 -40.35 -6.79
N ASP A 774 -28.20 -39.43 -7.25
CA ASP A 774 -29.43 -39.06 -6.55
C ASP A 774 -30.55 -40.09 -6.79
N SER A 775 -31.71 -39.86 -6.19
CA SER A 775 -32.87 -40.74 -6.30
C SER A 775 -33.43 -40.90 -7.72
N ALA A 776 -33.06 -40.02 -8.65
CA ALA A 776 -33.44 -40.10 -10.06
C ALA A 776 -32.38 -40.83 -10.91
N GLY A 777 -31.31 -41.33 -10.29
CA GLY A 777 -30.20 -42.00 -10.98
C GLY A 777 -29.21 -41.03 -11.63
N VAL A 778 -29.32 -39.72 -11.36
CA VAL A 778 -28.38 -38.71 -11.87
C VAL A 778 -27.11 -38.76 -11.03
N ILE A 779 -25.98 -38.99 -11.70
CA ILE A 779 -24.65 -39.03 -11.11
C ILE A 779 -24.32 -37.63 -10.57
N ARG A 780 -24.01 -37.56 -9.27
CA ARG A 780 -23.50 -36.37 -8.59
C ARG A 780 -21.97 -36.42 -8.45
N LYS A 781 -21.42 -37.62 -8.28
CA LYS A 781 -19.97 -37.85 -8.18
C LYS A 781 -19.58 -39.19 -8.80
N VAL A 782 -18.47 -39.22 -9.53
CA VAL A 782 -17.77 -40.42 -10.00
C VAL A 782 -16.39 -40.43 -9.34
N THR A 783 -16.05 -41.53 -8.70
CA THR A 783 -14.72 -41.69 -8.07
C THR A 783 -13.66 -41.93 -9.14
N ASP A 784 -12.50 -41.30 -9.01
CA ASP A 784 -11.31 -41.66 -9.78
C ASP A 784 -10.74 -42.99 -9.27
N ALA A 785 -10.85 -44.04 -10.09
CA ALA A 785 -10.47 -45.41 -9.72
C ALA A 785 -8.96 -45.59 -9.51
N THR A 786 -8.13 -44.65 -9.97
CA THR A 786 -6.69 -44.67 -9.66
C THR A 786 -6.38 -44.30 -8.21
N GLY A 787 -7.30 -43.61 -7.54
CA GLY A 787 -7.07 -43.02 -6.22
C GLY A 787 -6.21 -41.75 -6.23
N ASN A 788 -5.94 -41.16 -7.39
CA ASN A 788 -5.11 -39.94 -7.52
C ASN A 788 -5.87 -38.63 -7.20
N GLY A 789 -7.16 -38.73 -6.89
CA GLY A 789 -7.99 -37.63 -6.41
C GLY A 789 -8.65 -36.81 -7.51
N PHE A 790 -8.79 -37.35 -8.72
CA PHE A 790 -9.44 -36.68 -9.84
C PHE A 790 -10.94 -37.02 -9.97
N ASP A 791 -11.66 -37.04 -8.85
CA ASP A 791 -13.10 -37.34 -8.86
C ASP A 791 -13.87 -36.37 -9.76
N ALA A 792 -14.84 -36.88 -10.52
CA ALA A 792 -15.67 -36.07 -11.41
C ALA A 792 -17.02 -35.77 -10.78
N THR A 793 -17.52 -34.55 -10.94
CA THR A 793 -18.90 -34.15 -10.58
C THR A 793 -19.80 -34.22 -11.80
N GLY A 794 -21.04 -34.67 -11.63
CA GLY A 794 -21.97 -34.87 -12.73
C GLY A 794 -23.11 -33.85 -12.80
N SER A 795 -23.45 -33.45 -14.02
CA SER A 795 -24.61 -32.62 -14.36
C SER A 795 -25.44 -33.34 -15.41
N GLY A 796 -26.63 -33.81 -15.05
CA GLY A 796 -27.58 -34.45 -15.98
C GLY A 796 -27.16 -35.82 -16.54
N VAL A 797 -26.01 -36.36 -16.14
CA VAL A 797 -25.54 -37.69 -16.55
C VAL A 797 -26.19 -38.75 -15.66
N CYS A 798 -26.76 -39.80 -16.25
CA CYS A 798 -27.39 -40.88 -15.50
C CYS A 798 -26.53 -42.15 -15.50
N LEU A 799 -26.72 -43.01 -14.51
CA LEU A 799 -26.09 -44.33 -14.50
C LEU A 799 -26.88 -45.31 -15.38
N ALA A 800 -26.19 -46.09 -16.20
CA ALA A 800 -26.76 -47.18 -16.99
C ALA A 800 -26.19 -48.53 -16.54
N PRO A 801 -27.03 -49.55 -16.30
CA PRO A 801 -26.57 -50.86 -15.83
C PRO A 801 -25.90 -51.70 -16.92
N ASP A 802 -26.10 -51.38 -18.20
CA ASP A 802 -25.59 -52.15 -19.34
C ASP A 802 -24.31 -51.51 -19.90
N GLY A 803 -23.27 -51.42 -19.07
CA GLY A 803 -21.96 -50.89 -19.45
C GLY A 803 -21.16 -51.81 -20.36
N LEU A 804 -19.96 -51.36 -20.76
CA LEU A 804 -19.00 -52.25 -21.42
C LEU A 804 -18.47 -53.26 -20.39
N LYS A 805 -18.13 -52.77 -19.19
CA LYS A 805 -17.74 -53.57 -18.03
C LYS A 805 -18.55 -53.07 -16.84
N GLY A 806 -19.49 -53.88 -16.37
CA GLY A 806 -20.37 -53.44 -15.28
C GLY A 806 -21.30 -52.33 -15.75
N GLN A 807 -21.19 -51.15 -15.15
CA GLN A 807 -22.09 -50.01 -15.38
C GLN A 807 -21.40 -48.88 -16.16
N ALA A 808 -22.17 -48.05 -16.86
CA ALA A 808 -21.63 -46.95 -17.67
C ALA A 808 -22.37 -45.63 -17.42
N ALA A 809 -21.76 -44.52 -17.83
CA ALA A 809 -22.41 -43.21 -17.81
C ALA A 809 -23.27 -43.01 -19.07
N LYS A 810 -24.56 -42.73 -18.88
CA LYS A 810 -25.51 -42.34 -19.94
C LYS A 810 -25.59 -40.82 -20.03
N PHE A 811 -25.14 -40.30 -21.16
CA PHE A 811 -25.24 -38.89 -21.52
C PHE A 811 -26.48 -38.69 -22.40
N ALA A 812 -27.34 -37.75 -22.00
CA ALA A 812 -28.56 -37.39 -22.71
C ALA A 812 -28.89 -35.90 -22.47
N GLY A 813 -29.33 -35.19 -23.51
CA GLY A 813 -29.64 -33.76 -23.41
C GLY A 813 -28.40 -32.93 -23.06
N GLN A 814 -28.54 -31.96 -22.14
CA GLN A 814 -27.45 -31.08 -21.69
C GLN A 814 -26.66 -31.68 -20.52
N SER A 815 -26.04 -32.85 -20.74
CA SER A 815 -25.35 -33.62 -19.69
C SER A 815 -23.83 -33.64 -19.84
N TYR A 816 -23.07 -33.53 -18.75
CA TYR A 816 -21.60 -33.62 -18.74
C TYR A 816 -21.03 -33.98 -17.35
N LEU A 817 -19.77 -34.40 -17.32
CA LEU A 817 -18.97 -34.54 -16.10
C LEU A 817 -17.86 -33.48 -16.05
N ARG A 818 -17.49 -33.05 -14.85
CA ARG A 818 -16.49 -32.01 -14.59
C ARG A 818 -15.50 -32.45 -13.52
N VAL A 819 -14.21 -32.36 -13.83
CA VAL A 819 -13.11 -32.63 -12.89
C VAL A 819 -12.46 -31.30 -12.51
N GLU A 820 -12.49 -30.97 -11.21
CA GLU A 820 -12.02 -29.69 -10.68
C GLU A 820 -10.51 -29.72 -10.38
N ASP A 821 -9.70 -29.95 -11.42
CA ASP A 821 -8.26 -29.70 -11.38
C ASP A 821 -7.84 -28.87 -12.60
N GLN A 822 -7.35 -27.67 -12.34
CA GLN A 822 -7.07 -26.68 -13.38
C GLN A 822 -5.69 -26.86 -14.01
N VAL A 823 -4.73 -27.48 -13.31
CA VAL A 823 -3.31 -27.44 -13.67
C VAL A 823 -2.81 -28.79 -14.15
N MET A 824 -3.20 -29.89 -13.49
CA MET A 824 -2.59 -31.21 -13.68
C MET A 824 -2.82 -31.79 -15.08
N PHE A 825 -3.89 -31.36 -15.74
CA PHE A 825 -4.28 -31.81 -17.08
C PHE A 825 -3.67 -30.98 -18.22
N ASN A 826 -2.87 -29.94 -17.94
CA ASN A 826 -2.14 -29.16 -18.96
C ASN A 826 -0.89 -29.90 -19.45
N LEU A 827 -1.06 -30.92 -20.30
CA LEU A 827 -0.03 -31.89 -20.66
C LEU A 827 0.51 -31.70 -22.09
N GLN A 828 1.82 -31.89 -22.27
CA GLN A 828 2.49 -31.87 -23.58
C GLN A 828 2.47 -33.24 -24.26
N ASN A 829 2.72 -34.30 -23.51
CA ASN A 829 2.44 -35.68 -23.91
C ASN A 829 1.17 -36.13 -23.19
N VAL A 830 0.16 -36.55 -23.94
CA VAL A 830 -1.11 -37.03 -23.37
C VAL A 830 -1.66 -38.16 -24.19
N THR A 831 -2.16 -39.19 -23.50
CA THR A 831 -3.03 -40.20 -24.13
C THR A 831 -4.41 -40.14 -23.49
N LEU A 832 -5.42 -39.91 -24.30
CA LEU A 832 -6.83 -40.00 -23.93
C LEU A 832 -7.36 -41.34 -24.43
N SER A 833 -8.11 -42.07 -23.62
CA SER A 833 -8.77 -43.31 -24.04
C SER A 833 -10.16 -43.41 -23.43
N LEU A 834 -11.14 -43.80 -24.21
CA LEU A 834 -12.52 -43.98 -23.74
C LEU A 834 -13.26 -44.98 -24.62
N TRP A 835 -14.22 -45.68 -24.04
CA TRP A 835 -15.21 -46.45 -24.78
C TRP A 835 -16.50 -45.64 -24.92
N ILE A 836 -17.05 -45.61 -26.13
CA ILE A 836 -18.30 -44.90 -26.43
C ILE A 836 -19.26 -45.82 -27.17
N LYS A 837 -20.55 -45.71 -26.85
CA LYS A 837 -21.66 -46.30 -27.60
C LYS A 837 -22.64 -45.19 -27.96
N PRO A 838 -22.38 -44.44 -29.05
CA PRO A 838 -23.16 -43.26 -29.41
C PRO A 838 -24.57 -43.65 -29.84
N ASP A 839 -25.57 -42.92 -29.36
CA ASP A 839 -26.96 -43.05 -29.82
C ASP A 839 -27.12 -42.49 -31.25
N THR A 840 -26.28 -41.53 -31.61
CA THR A 840 -26.17 -40.94 -32.95
C THR A 840 -24.74 -40.53 -33.24
N VAL A 841 -24.29 -40.69 -34.48
CA VAL A 841 -23.00 -40.14 -34.93
C VAL A 841 -23.14 -38.83 -35.71
N LYS A 842 -24.37 -38.37 -35.97
CA LYS A 842 -24.66 -37.16 -36.74
C LYS A 842 -24.39 -35.90 -35.92
N GLY A 843 -23.81 -34.90 -36.59
CA GLY A 843 -23.44 -33.63 -35.98
C GLY A 843 -22.23 -33.75 -35.06
N ARG A 844 -21.91 -32.66 -34.37
CA ARG A 844 -20.77 -32.58 -33.46
C ARG A 844 -21.17 -32.90 -32.03
N HIS A 845 -20.35 -33.68 -31.33
CA HIS A 845 -20.53 -34.13 -29.95
C HIS A 845 -19.21 -33.99 -29.20
N GLY A 846 -19.19 -33.26 -28.08
CA GLY A 846 -17.99 -33.16 -27.25
C GLY A 846 -17.75 -34.43 -26.43
N LEU A 847 -16.58 -35.06 -26.57
CA LEU A 847 -16.24 -36.28 -25.83
C LEU A 847 -15.44 -35.97 -24.56
N ILE A 848 -14.28 -35.33 -24.71
CA ILE A 848 -13.43 -34.92 -23.58
C ILE A 848 -12.58 -33.72 -24.00
N GLY A 849 -12.46 -32.72 -23.14
CA GLY A 849 -11.69 -31.52 -23.44
C GLY A 849 -11.33 -30.73 -22.19
N LYS A 850 -10.16 -30.07 -22.23
CA LYS A 850 -9.69 -29.22 -21.14
C LYS A 850 -10.23 -27.80 -21.33
N ARG A 851 -11.56 -27.64 -21.33
CA ARG A 851 -12.26 -26.38 -21.62
C ARG A 851 -13.73 -26.41 -21.18
N TYR A 852 -14.22 -25.37 -20.50
CA TYR A 852 -15.65 -25.16 -20.25
C TYR A 852 -16.21 -23.94 -21.00
N ALA A 853 -15.52 -22.80 -20.97
CA ALA A 853 -15.85 -21.60 -21.76
C ALA A 853 -15.17 -21.61 -23.14
N GLY A 854 -15.65 -20.82 -24.11
CA GLY A 854 -15.04 -20.73 -25.46
C GLY A 854 -13.67 -20.03 -25.51
N THR A 855 -12.65 -20.63 -24.90
CA THR A 855 -11.26 -20.13 -24.78
C THR A 855 -10.24 -21.05 -25.47
N ALA A 856 -8.95 -20.67 -25.49
CA ALA A 856 -7.86 -21.54 -25.93
C ALA A 856 -7.82 -22.85 -25.11
N ALA A 857 -7.41 -23.96 -25.72
CA ALA A 857 -7.41 -25.26 -25.07
C ALA A 857 -6.22 -26.12 -25.49
N PRO A 858 -5.57 -26.83 -24.56
CA PRO A 858 -4.47 -27.72 -24.92
C PRO A 858 -4.95 -28.93 -25.74
N TYR A 859 -6.17 -29.42 -25.49
CA TYR A 859 -6.78 -30.48 -26.28
C TYR A 859 -8.30 -30.54 -26.11
N ILE A 860 -8.97 -30.88 -27.20
CA ILE A 860 -10.40 -31.18 -27.30
C ILE A 860 -10.54 -32.39 -28.22
N LEU A 861 -11.33 -33.37 -27.79
CA LEU A 861 -11.73 -34.53 -28.59
C LEU A 861 -13.25 -34.49 -28.80
N SER A 862 -13.68 -34.49 -30.06
CA SER A 862 -15.09 -34.50 -30.45
C SER A 862 -15.39 -35.64 -31.44
N LEU A 863 -16.63 -36.12 -31.44
CA LEU A 863 -17.19 -36.95 -32.50
C LEU A 863 -17.96 -36.04 -33.46
N TRP A 864 -17.71 -36.14 -34.76
CA TRP A 864 -18.39 -35.33 -35.78
C TRP A 864 -18.66 -36.14 -37.05
N ASP A 865 -19.95 -36.43 -37.31
CA ASP A 865 -20.42 -37.19 -38.47
C ASP A 865 -19.70 -38.53 -38.65
N GLY A 866 -19.51 -39.24 -37.53
CA GLY A 866 -18.80 -40.52 -37.45
C GLY A 866 -17.27 -40.43 -37.46
N GLY A 867 -16.69 -39.26 -37.77
CA GLY A 867 -15.27 -38.97 -37.66
C GLY A 867 -14.89 -38.48 -36.26
N LEU A 868 -13.61 -38.61 -35.91
CA LEU A 868 -13.05 -38.12 -34.65
C LEU A 868 -12.24 -36.87 -34.93
N GLU A 869 -12.53 -35.80 -34.21
CA GLU A 869 -11.89 -34.51 -34.35
C GLU A 869 -11.03 -34.21 -33.12
N PHE A 870 -9.76 -33.90 -33.35
CA PHE A 870 -8.88 -33.35 -32.34
C PHE A 870 -8.63 -31.89 -32.63
N GLU A 871 -8.71 -31.05 -31.59
CA GLU A 871 -8.39 -29.63 -31.65
C GLU A 871 -7.49 -29.24 -30.50
N GLY A 872 -6.66 -28.23 -30.71
CA GLY A 872 -5.75 -27.71 -29.68
C GLY A 872 -5.05 -26.45 -30.14
N THR A 873 -4.74 -25.58 -29.19
CA THR A 873 -3.98 -24.35 -29.41
C THR A 873 -2.51 -24.53 -29.10
N ASP A 874 -1.64 -24.00 -29.96
CA ASP A 874 -0.22 -23.87 -29.67
C ASP A 874 0.09 -22.71 -28.72
N ALA A 875 1.35 -22.63 -28.29
CA ALA A 875 1.87 -21.58 -27.41
C ALA A 875 1.64 -20.14 -27.90
N ASP A 876 1.43 -19.93 -29.22
CA ASP A 876 1.08 -18.63 -29.80
C ASP A 876 -0.44 -18.35 -29.77
N GLY A 877 -1.25 -19.28 -29.24
CA GLY A 877 -2.70 -19.21 -29.21
C GLY A 877 -3.38 -19.58 -30.53
N LYS A 878 -2.68 -20.20 -31.49
CA LYS A 878 -3.27 -20.62 -32.77
C LYS A 878 -3.77 -22.05 -32.69
N TRP A 879 -4.92 -22.34 -33.30
CA TRP A 879 -5.53 -23.68 -33.37
C TRP A 879 -4.82 -24.62 -34.35
N SER A 880 -3.50 -24.77 -34.21
CA SER A 880 -2.64 -25.48 -35.16
C SER A 880 -2.77 -27.00 -35.07
N PHE A 881 -3.37 -27.55 -34.03
CA PHE A 881 -3.56 -28.99 -33.87
C PHE A 881 -4.84 -29.53 -34.51
N ASN A 882 -5.71 -28.68 -35.06
CA ASN A 882 -7.04 -29.11 -35.51
C ASN A 882 -7.00 -30.03 -36.73
N PHE A 883 -7.60 -31.22 -36.64
CA PHE A 883 -7.88 -32.12 -37.77
C PHE A 883 -8.98 -33.13 -37.41
N ARG A 884 -9.52 -33.77 -38.44
CA ARG A 884 -10.56 -34.79 -38.30
C ARG A 884 -10.18 -36.05 -39.06
N SER A 885 -10.47 -37.21 -38.47
CA SER A 885 -10.33 -38.51 -39.12
C SER A 885 -11.42 -38.75 -40.17
N ALA A 886 -11.23 -39.77 -41.01
CA ALA A 886 -12.36 -40.35 -41.73
C ALA A 886 -13.41 -40.91 -40.76
N ALA A 887 -14.64 -41.11 -41.23
CA ALA A 887 -15.70 -41.72 -40.43
C ALA A 887 -15.32 -43.16 -40.04
N ALA A 888 -15.18 -43.40 -38.74
CA ALA A 888 -14.71 -44.68 -38.18
C ALA A 888 -15.59 -45.18 -37.02
N VAL A 889 -16.34 -44.29 -36.38
CA VAL A 889 -17.22 -44.61 -35.25
C VAL A 889 -18.58 -45.09 -35.74
N LYS A 890 -19.06 -46.20 -35.20
CA LYS A 890 -20.38 -46.76 -35.53
C LYS A 890 -21.43 -46.41 -34.49
N GLU A 891 -22.58 -45.96 -34.97
CA GLU A 891 -23.78 -45.70 -34.15
C GLU A 891 -24.29 -46.98 -33.49
N GLY A 892 -24.68 -46.90 -32.22
CA GLY A 892 -25.26 -48.02 -31.47
C GLY A 892 -24.31 -49.15 -31.07
N GLU A 893 -23.04 -49.10 -31.48
CA GLU A 893 -22.00 -50.09 -31.14
C GLU A 893 -20.97 -49.52 -30.15
N TRP A 894 -20.37 -50.39 -29.32
CA TRP A 894 -19.21 -49.98 -28.50
C TRP A 894 -17.98 -49.79 -29.40
N ASN A 895 -17.44 -48.58 -29.39
CA ASN A 895 -16.24 -48.18 -30.10
C ASN A 895 -15.18 -47.73 -29.07
N HIS A 896 -13.96 -48.24 -29.20
CA HIS A 896 -12.82 -47.79 -28.42
C HIS A 896 -12.14 -46.63 -29.13
N ILE A 897 -12.01 -45.50 -28.45
CA ILE A 897 -11.36 -44.30 -28.98
C ILE A 897 -10.11 -44.04 -28.17
N SER A 898 -8.99 -43.80 -28.87
CA SER A 898 -7.78 -43.28 -28.23
C SER A 898 -7.17 -42.15 -29.03
N VAL A 899 -6.61 -41.17 -28.33
CA VAL A 899 -5.80 -40.10 -28.94
C VAL A 899 -4.47 -40.06 -28.24
N VAL A 900 -3.39 -40.11 -29.01
CA VAL A 900 -2.01 -40.02 -28.53
C VAL A 900 -1.41 -38.72 -29.05
N VAL A 901 -1.09 -37.80 -28.15
CA VAL A 901 -0.31 -36.60 -28.44
C VAL A 901 1.12 -36.84 -27.97
N THR A 902 2.07 -36.66 -28.88
CA THR A 902 3.50 -36.70 -28.59
C THR A 902 4.13 -35.34 -28.88
N GLN A 903 4.69 -34.71 -27.85
CA GLN A 903 5.39 -33.43 -27.94
C GLN A 903 6.46 -33.47 -29.03
N GLY A 904 6.48 -32.45 -29.89
CA GLY A 904 7.42 -32.36 -31.00
C GLY A 904 7.11 -33.25 -32.20
N LYS A 905 6.09 -34.12 -32.14
CA LYS A 905 5.69 -35.00 -33.27
C LYS A 905 4.27 -34.74 -33.76
N GLY A 906 3.31 -34.54 -32.86
CA GLY A 906 1.91 -34.26 -33.21
C GLY A 906 0.94 -35.26 -32.59
N VAL A 907 -0.16 -35.52 -33.29
CA VAL A 907 -1.34 -36.21 -32.75
C VAL A 907 -1.74 -37.39 -33.63
N THR A 908 -2.00 -38.53 -33.01
CA THR A 908 -2.55 -39.72 -33.67
C THR A 908 -3.86 -40.12 -32.99
N ILE A 909 -4.93 -40.27 -33.78
CA ILE A 909 -6.24 -40.75 -33.34
C ILE A 909 -6.38 -42.21 -33.76
N TYR A 910 -6.85 -43.05 -32.83
CA TYR A 910 -7.14 -44.46 -33.02
C TYR A 910 -8.63 -44.73 -32.79
N CYS A 911 -9.19 -45.64 -33.59
CA CYS A 911 -10.52 -46.21 -33.38
C CYS A 911 -10.42 -47.73 -33.43
N ASN A 912 -10.88 -48.40 -32.37
CA ASN A 912 -10.83 -49.85 -32.22
C ASN A 912 -9.42 -50.44 -32.42
N GLY A 913 -8.40 -49.75 -31.88
CA GLY A 913 -7.00 -50.18 -31.95
C GLY A 913 -6.26 -49.90 -33.28
N ALA A 914 -6.95 -49.37 -34.30
CA ALA A 914 -6.36 -48.99 -35.59
C ALA A 914 -6.24 -47.46 -35.72
N VAL A 915 -5.20 -46.98 -36.43
CA VAL A 915 -5.03 -45.54 -36.72
C VAL A 915 -6.19 -45.05 -37.59
N ALA A 916 -6.93 -44.06 -37.09
CA ALA A 916 -8.05 -43.41 -37.79
C ALA A 916 -7.63 -42.08 -38.44
N GLY A 917 -6.64 -41.39 -37.87
CA GLY A 917 -6.09 -40.16 -38.44
C GLY A 917 -4.83 -39.71 -37.71
N GLN A 918 -3.98 -38.94 -38.38
CA GLN A 918 -2.76 -38.41 -37.81
C GLN A 918 -2.48 -37.00 -38.35
N LYS A 919 -1.90 -36.15 -37.51
CA LYS A 919 -1.40 -34.83 -37.88
C LYS A 919 -0.05 -34.61 -37.24
N GLU A 920 0.95 -34.30 -38.06
CA GLU A 920 2.25 -33.84 -37.56
C GLU A 920 2.13 -32.40 -37.06
N ASN A 921 2.66 -32.15 -35.86
CA ASN A 921 2.80 -30.82 -35.30
C ASN A 921 3.91 -30.82 -34.26
N ALA A 922 4.93 -29.98 -34.47
CA ALA A 922 6.07 -29.87 -33.56
C ALA A 922 5.86 -28.85 -32.44
N GLN A 923 4.76 -28.08 -32.47
CA GLN A 923 4.47 -27.05 -31.48
C GLN A 923 4.13 -27.65 -30.10
N GLU A 924 4.22 -26.81 -29.07
CA GLU A 924 3.76 -27.14 -27.72
C GLU A 924 2.30 -26.71 -27.53
N HIS A 925 1.55 -27.46 -26.72
CA HIS A 925 0.20 -27.06 -26.35
C HIS A 925 0.22 -25.90 -25.35
N LEU A 926 -0.66 -24.93 -25.57
CA LEU A 926 -0.96 -23.88 -24.58
C LEU A 926 -1.89 -24.44 -23.50
N GLY A 927 -1.42 -24.41 -22.25
CA GLY A 927 -2.25 -24.76 -21.09
C GLY A 927 -3.30 -23.70 -20.78
N ASN A 928 -4.31 -24.06 -19.98
CA ASN A 928 -5.31 -23.12 -19.48
C ASN A 928 -5.74 -23.47 -18.04
N MET A 929 -6.53 -22.59 -17.42
CA MET A 929 -7.07 -22.79 -16.07
C MET A 929 -8.50 -23.35 -16.06
N GLU A 930 -8.99 -23.83 -17.20
CA GLU A 930 -10.34 -24.42 -17.31
C GLU A 930 -10.38 -25.81 -16.65
N PRO A 931 -11.54 -26.30 -16.19
CA PRO A 931 -11.65 -27.70 -15.75
C PRO A 931 -11.51 -28.69 -16.93
N LEU A 932 -11.26 -29.97 -16.62
CA LEU A 932 -11.45 -31.04 -17.60
C LEU A 932 -12.94 -31.41 -17.65
N ILE A 933 -13.49 -31.41 -18.86
CA ILE A 933 -14.90 -31.67 -19.14
C ILE A 933 -15.02 -32.95 -19.97
N ILE A 934 -15.97 -33.81 -19.61
CA ILE A 934 -16.30 -35.06 -20.30
C ILE A 934 -17.77 -35.00 -20.74
N GLY A 935 -18.04 -35.27 -22.01
CA GLY A 935 -19.38 -35.31 -22.61
C GLY A 935 -19.93 -33.97 -23.09
N ARG A 936 -19.11 -32.89 -23.09
CA ARG A 936 -19.51 -31.56 -23.56
C ARG A 936 -18.37 -30.84 -24.26
N GLU A 937 -18.73 -30.09 -25.31
CA GLU A 937 -17.86 -29.09 -25.93
C GLU A 937 -18.60 -27.77 -26.06
N SER A 938 -17.92 -26.67 -25.71
CA SER A 938 -18.43 -25.30 -25.75
C SER A 938 -18.76 -24.77 -27.15
N TRP A 939 -18.23 -25.38 -28.22
CA TRP A 939 -18.43 -24.90 -29.59
C TRP A 939 -19.18 -25.91 -30.47
N GLY A 940 -20.32 -25.47 -31.05
CA GLY A 940 -21.24 -26.35 -31.79
C GLY A 940 -20.96 -26.55 -33.29
N GLY A 941 -19.99 -25.82 -33.86
CA GLY A 941 -19.59 -25.95 -35.27
C GLY A 941 -20.06 -24.80 -36.17
N LEU A 942 -20.16 -25.07 -37.48
CA LEU A 942 -20.42 -24.08 -38.54
C LEU A 942 -21.92 -23.92 -38.89
N PRO A 943 -22.39 -22.70 -39.23
CA PRO A 943 -21.62 -21.45 -39.22
C PRO A 943 -21.42 -20.97 -37.78
N ASN A 944 -20.19 -20.54 -37.47
CA ASN A 944 -19.67 -20.20 -36.13
C ASN A 944 -20.73 -19.61 -35.16
N GLN A 945 -21.38 -20.47 -34.38
CA GLN A 945 -22.15 -20.04 -33.22
C GLN A 945 -21.49 -20.65 -31.98
N GLN A 946 -21.05 -19.78 -31.06
CA GLN A 946 -20.54 -20.15 -29.73
C GLN A 946 -21.64 -20.76 -28.85
N ASP A 947 -22.89 -20.71 -29.29
CA ASP A 947 -24.07 -21.10 -28.54
C ASP A 947 -25.10 -21.70 -29.52
N PRO A 948 -25.67 -22.88 -29.27
CA PRO A 948 -25.52 -23.70 -28.07
C PRO A 948 -24.24 -24.57 -28.05
N PRO A 949 -23.70 -24.90 -26.86
CA PRO A 949 -22.71 -25.96 -26.70
C PRO A 949 -23.26 -27.31 -27.18
N VAL A 950 -22.37 -28.21 -27.56
CA VAL A 950 -22.73 -29.57 -28.01
C VAL A 950 -22.38 -30.61 -26.97
N PHE A 951 -23.25 -31.63 -26.86
CA PHE A 951 -23.20 -32.64 -25.81
C PHE A 951 -23.19 -34.01 -26.43
N TYR A 952 -22.39 -34.91 -25.86
CA TYR A 952 -22.41 -36.32 -26.24
C TYR A 952 -23.75 -36.97 -25.91
N GLN A 953 -24.24 -37.82 -26.81
CA GLN A 953 -25.47 -38.59 -26.63
C GLN A 953 -25.14 -40.08 -26.78
N GLY A 954 -25.25 -40.85 -25.69
CA GLY A 954 -24.87 -42.26 -25.68
C GLY A 954 -24.30 -42.74 -24.35
N LEU A 955 -23.73 -43.94 -24.35
CA LEU A 955 -23.01 -44.48 -23.21
C LEU A 955 -21.50 -44.21 -23.33
N MET A 956 -20.86 -43.82 -22.24
CA MET A 956 -19.41 -43.75 -22.14
C MET A 956 -18.94 -44.60 -20.96
N ASP A 957 -17.83 -45.30 -21.15
CA ASP A 957 -17.26 -46.21 -20.17
C ASP A 957 -15.73 -46.20 -20.24
N GLU A 958 -15.07 -46.64 -19.17
CA GLU A 958 -13.61 -46.85 -19.11
C GLU A 958 -12.80 -45.63 -19.61
N VAL A 959 -13.13 -44.42 -19.13
CA VAL A 959 -12.42 -43.19 -19.51
C VAL A 959 -11.09 -43.12 -18.78
N LYS A 960 -9.99 -43.07 -19.52
CA LYS A 960 -8.63 -43.12 -18.99
C LYS A 960 -7.76 -42.04 -19.61
N LEU A 961 -6.86 -41.49 -18.81
CA LEU A 961 -5.92 -40.47 -19.23
C LEU A 961 -4.52 -40.81 -18.74
N TRP A 962 -3.52 -40.70 -19.61
CA TRP A 962 -2.09 -40.82 -19.26
C TRP A 962 -1.36 -39.53 -19.57
N ALA A 963 -0.41 -39.16 -18.70
CA ALA A 963 0.52 -38.06 -18.93
C ALA A 963 1.77 -38.51 -19.72
N ARG A 964 1.56 -39.38 -20.71
CA ARG A 964 2.57 -39.87 -21.66
C ARG A 964 1.92 -40.31 -22.97
N ALA A 965 2.73 -40.46 -24.00
CA ALA A 965 2.32 -41.12 -25.24
C ALA A 965 2.36 -42.64 -25.07
N LEU A 966 1.22 -43.32 -25.26
CA LEU A 966 1.17 -44.78 -25.33
C LEU A 966 1.65 -45.25 -26.70
N THR A 967 2.24 -46.44 -26.74
CA THR A 967 2.62 -47.14 -27.97
C THR A 967 1.41 -47.77 -28.65
N GLU A 968 1.50 -48.07 -29.95
CA GLU A 968 0.40 -48.72 -30.68
C GLU A 968 -0.04 -50.05 -30.07
N ASP A 969 0.91 -50.83 -29.53
CA ASP A 969 0.58 -52.12 -28.92
C ASP A 969 -0.16 -51.95 -27.59
N GLU A 970 0.18 -50.92 -26.81
CA GLU A 970 -0.60 -50.54 -25.62
C GLU A 970 -2.02 -50.08 -26.01
N ILE A 971 -2.16 -49.33 -27.11
CA ILE A 971 -3.49 -48.92 -27.61
C ILE A 971 -4.31 -50.14 -28.06
N LYS A 972 -3.72 -51.08 -28.81
CA LYS A 972 -4.39 -52.33 -29.21
C LYS A 972 -4.82 -53.16 -28.00
N ALA A 973 -4.00 -53.21 -26.95
CA ALA A 973 -4.35 -53.89 -25.70
C ALA A 973 -5.55 -53.24 -25.01
N LEU A 974 -5.65 -51.90 -25.02
CA LEU A 974 -6.82 -51.17 -24.48
C LEU A 974 -8.10 -51.38 -25.31
N ALA A 975 -7.96 -51.63 -26.62
CA ALA A 975 -9.07 -51.87 -27.54
C ALA A 975 -9.62 -53.30 -27.48
N ALA A 976 -8.90 -54.23 -26.82
CA ALA A 976 -9.39 -55.58 -26.62
C ALA A 976 -10.56 -55.56 -25.61
N LYS A 977 -11.70 -56.15 -26.02
CA LYS A 977 -12.92 -56.22 -25.20
C LYS A 977 -12.74 -57.12 -23.98
#